data_AF-A0A8J0PI43-F1
#
_entry.id   AF-A0A8J0PI43-F1
#
_cell.length_a   1.000
_cell.length_b   1.000
_cell.length_c   1.000
_cell.angle_alpha   90.00
_cell.angle_beta   90.00
_cell.angle_gamma   90.00
#
_symmetry.space_group_name_H-M   'P 1'
#
loop_
_entity.id
_entity.type
_entity.pdbx_description
1 polymer ?
#
loop_
_entity_poly.entity_id
_entity_poly.type
_entity_poly.pdbx_seq_one_letter_code
_entity_poly.pdbx_strand_id
1 'polypeptide(L)'
;MMLAEQLSPEIQSSITIEYLNSSGQTLKRKAIRNALVSLGRNEFRDLVLKVSDGKLQQNFVLNQIKLFTRFIRDGKASVVLLPENVQLLISNCPSDKLQHFMKTLLIKHEAGKTEKPVNERTRLLSGLPRVFETISPVQKKDVEQANEMRAKANSETPVKGRGLSNKGVNGVNRCQQKRTRTESSNSLIADLRPSKKPTLSMPKQVRLSTEQSLVLNTVLSGRNVFFTGSAGTGKSYLLKRIVGALPPKSTYATASTGVAACHIGGTTLHAFAGIGTGKASIEQCIELAKRPGVRQHWTGCKHLIIDEISMVEGEFFDKLEAVARAVRGKDEPFGGIQLIVCGDFLQLPPVTQASSQTKFCFQARSWRKCIHLTMELTEVRRQTDKNFISLLQAIRLGRCTDDVSRKLLQTSSHKVERDGILATRLCTHKDDVEITNERRLQQLPGESHLYEALDSDPMLVKTINAQCPVNQQIQLKKGAQVMLAKNLDVSRGLVNGARGVVTKFEEGNKNLPVVRFLCGVTEVIKPDRWVFKGHGGIYLSRQQLPLKLAWAISIHKSQGMSLDCVEISLSRVFESGQAYVALSRARNLEGLRVMDFDPKVVRANPYVLQFYSQMRKERALRQTCLEDFLENKENC
;
A
#
# COMPACT_ATOMS: atom_id res chain seq x y z
N MET A 1 20.56 -2.94 5.31
CA MET A 1 20.16 -4.27 5.79
C MET A 1 19.63 -4.14 7.22
N MET A 2 18.30 -4.13 7.36
CA MET A 2 17.48 -4.51 8.54
C MET A 2 16.05 -4.46 8.00
N LEU A 3 15.56 -5.63 7.64
CA LEU A 3 14.35 -5.84 6.85
C LEU A 3 13.10 -5.59 7.67
N ALA A 4 12.06 -5.14 6.98
CA ALA A 4 10.72 -4.97 7.49
C ALA A 4 10.14 -6.33 7.93
N GLU A 5 9.98 -6.53 9.23
CA GLU A 5 8.99 -7.51 9.72
C GLU A 5 7.59 -6.92 9.47
N GLN A 6 7.02 -7.28 8.33
CA GLN A 6 5.59 -7.11 8.10
C GLN A 6 4.84 -7.95 9.15
N LEU A 7 3.89 -7.34 9.85
CA LEU A 7 2.96 -8.07 10.72
C LEU A 7 2.11 -9.02 9.84
N SER A 8 2.53 -10.28 9.73
CA SER A 8 1.72 -11.30 9.08
C SER A 8 0.56 -11.69 10.01
N PRO A 9 -0.71 -11.62 9.57
CA PRO A 9 -1.85 -12.16 10.31
C PRO A 9 -1.88 -13.70 10.30
N GLU A 10 -0.80 -14.31 9.82
CA GLU A 10 -0.61 -15.73 9.64
C GLU A 10 0.67 -16.17 10.34
N ILE A 11 0.58 -17.28 11.07
CA ILE A 11 1.73 -17.94 11.69
C ILE A 11 1.75 -19.40 11.30
N GLN A 12 2.94 -19.94 11.06
CA GLN A 12 3.16 -21.37 10.94
C GLN A 12 3.55 -21.90 12.32
N SER A 13 2.81 -22.89 12.83
CA SER A 13 3.02 -23.42 14.18
C SER A 13 2.48 -24.84 14.33
N SER A 14 2.92 -25.53 15.38
CA SER A 14 2.31 -26.79 15.81
C SER A 14 1.15 -26.49 16.76
N ILE A 15 -0.07 -26.84 16.36
CA ILE A 15 -1.28 -26.64 17.17
C ILE A 15 -1.78 -27.96 17.74
N THR A 16 -2.06 -27.99 19.03
CA THR A 16 -2.89 -29.03 19.66
C THR A 16 -4.25 -28.45 20.01
N ILE A 17 -5.31 -29.11 19.52
CA ILE A 17 -6.70 -28.76 19.74
C ILE A 17 -7.27 -29.75 20.77
N GLU A 18 -7.73 -29.24 21.90
CA GLU A 18 -8.30 -30.02 23.00
C GLU A 18 -9.76 -29.58 23.22
N TYR A 19 -10.68 -30.54 23.16
CA TYR A 19 -12.08 -30.33 23.53
C TYR A 19 -12.24 -30.72 25.00
N LEU A 20 -12.69 -29.80 25.85
CA LEU A 20 -12.79 -29.98 27.29
C LEU A 20 -14.25 -30.17 27.74
N ASN A 21 -14.47 -30.99 28.76
CA ASN A 21 -15.74 -31.07 29.50
C ASN A 21 -15.96 -29.79 30.34
N SER A 22 -17.17 -29.57 30.85
CA SER A 22 -17.51 -28.55 31.86
C SER A 22 -16.66 -28.65 33.14
N SER A 23 -16.06 -29.82 33.42
CA SER A 23 -15.09 -30.05 34.51
C SER A 23 -13.61 -29.84 34.12
N GLY A 24 -13.32 -29.45 32.86
CA GLY A 24 -11.96 -29.16 32.39
C GLY A 24 -11.13 -30.39 31.96
N GLN A 25 -11.71 -31.59 31.87
CA GLN A 25 -11.04 -32.79 31.38
C GLN A 25 -11.10 -32.91 29.85
N THR A 26 -10.02 -33.40 29.23
CA THR A 26 -9.91 -33.54 27.77
C THR A 26 -10.74 -34.71 27.23
N LEU A 27 -11.79 -34.40 26.48
CA LEU A 27 -12.64 -35.37 25.78
C LEU A 27 -12.01 -35.85 24.47
N LYS A 28 -11.37 -34.92 23.73
CA LYS A 28 -10.77 -35.22 22.42
C LYS A 28 -9.58 -34.33 22.18
N ARG A 29 -8.47 -34.92 21.72
CA ARG A 29 -7.22 -34.21 21.42
C ARG A 29 -6.82 -34.45 19.96
N LYS A 30 -6.51 -33.38 19.24
CA LYS A 30 -6.00 -33.43 17.85
C LYS A 30 -4.74 -32.57 17.75
N ALA A 31 -3.62 -33.18 17.40
CA ALA A 31 -2.35 -32.47 17.20
C ALA A 31 -2.05 -32.31 15.70
N ILE A 32 -1.70 -31.10 15.28
CA ILE A 32 -1.34 -30.72 13.91
C ILE A 32 0.06 -30.13 13.97
N ARG A 33 1.05 -30.79 13.36
CA ARG A 33 2.46 -30.42 13.48
C ARG A 33 2.83 -29.19 12.63
N ASN A 34 2.25 -29.05 11.43
CA ASN A 34 2.53 -27.96 10.48
C ASN A 34 1.26 -27.16 10.15
N ALA A 35 0.65 -26.55 11.15
CA ALA A 35 -0.55 -25.75 10.95
C ALA A 35 -0.21 -24.32 10.48
N LEU A 36 -0.85 -23.88 9.40
CA LEU A 36 -0.98 -22.46 9.07
C LEU A 36 -2.20 -21.91 9.81
N VAL A 37 -1.92 -21.01 10.75
CA VAL A 37 -2.91 -20.33 11.59
C VAL A 37 -3.10 -18.94 11.04
N SER A 38 -4.32 -18.59 10.66
CA SER A 38 -4.66 -17.28 10.13
C SER A 38 -5.77 -16.67 10.95
N LEU A 39 -5.65 -15.37 11.23
CA LEU A 39 -6.67 -14.60 11.92
C LEU A 39 -7.49 -13.82 10.88
N GLY A 40 -8.79 -14.07 10.83
CA GLY A 40 -9.70 -13.50 9.85
C GLY A 40 -11.02 -13.04 10.44
N ARG A 41 -11.92 -12.57 9.57
CA ARG A 41 -13.33 -12.36 9.87
C ARG A 41 -14.18 -13.23 8.95
N ASN A 42 -15.27 -13.79 9.48
CA ASN A 42 -16.28 -14.48 8.66
C ASN A 42 -17.19 -13.48 7.94
N GLU A 43 -18.12 -13.97 7.13
CA GLU A 43 -19.15 -13.21 6.42
C GLU A 43 -20.01 -12.32 7.34
N PHE A 44 -20.07 -12.62 8.64
CA PHE A 44 -20.80 -11.86 9.66
C PHE A 44 -19.93 -10.90 10.47
N ARG A 45 -18.65 -10.73 10.08
CA ARG A 45 -17.60 -9.96 10.77
C ARG A 45 -17.16 -10.50 12.14
N ASP A 46 -17.61 -11.68 12.54
CA ASP A 46 -17.08 -12.33 13.73
C ASP A 46 -15.60 -12.67 13.51
N LEU A 47 -14.79 -12.46 14.54
CA LEU A 47 -13.36 -12.77 14.52
C LEU A 47 -13.19 -14.30 14.48
N VAL A 48 -12.47 -14.84 13.50
CA VAL A 48 -12.27 -16.28 13.32
C VAL A 48 -10.79 -16.62 13.28
N LEU A 49 -10.40 -17.63 14.06
CA LEU A 49 -9.10 -18.26 13.96
C LEU A 49 -9.22 -19.48 13.04
N LYS A 50 -8.58 -19.41 11.88
CA LYS A 50 -8.55 -20.50 10.91
C LYS A 50 -7.25 -21.27 11.05
N VAL A 51 -7.38 -22.57 11.30
CA VAL A 51 -6.27 -23.53 11.40
C VAL A 51 -6.33 -24.44 10.17
N SER A 52 -5.27 -24.45 9.37
CA SER A 52 -5.19 -25.26 8.15
C SER A 52 -3.91 -26.09 8.08
N ASP A 53 -4.05 -27.34 7.66
CA ASP A 53 -2.94 -28.30 7.49
C ASP A 53 -2.69 -28.61 6.00
N GLY A 54 -3.04 -27.68 5.11
CA GLY A 54 -2.99 -27.84 3.65
C GLY A 54 -4.08 -28.74 3.04
N LYS A 55 -4.61 -29.73 3.78
CA LYS A 55 -5.70 -30.65 3.34
C LYS A 55 -7.03 -30.45 4.07
N LEU A 56 -6.99 -30.17 5.37
CA LEU A 56 -8.18 -29.94 6.22
C LEU A 56 -8.15 -28.53 6.80
N GLN A 57 -9.31 -27.87 6.85
CA GLN A 57 -9.49 -26.53 7.41
C GLN A 57 -10.49 -26.57 8.57
N GLN A 58 -10.12 -25.97 9.70
CA GLN A 58 -10.98 -25.79 10.86
C GLN A 58 -11.04 -24.31 11.22
N ASN A 59 -12.26 -23.80 11.41
CA ASN A 59 -12.53 -22.40 11.71
C ASN A 59 -13.10 -22.31 13.14
N PHE A 60 -12.48 -21.50 14.00
CA PHE A 60 -12.93 -21.27 15.37
C PHE A 60 -13.39 -19.83 15.53
N VAL A 61 -14.66 -19.63 15.89
CA VAL A 61 -15.22 -18.29 16.11
C VAL A 61 -14.81 -17.79 17.49
N LEU A 62 -14.14 -16.63 17.54
CA LEU A 62 -13.54 -16.06 18.73
C LEU A 62 -14.53 -15.11 19.45
N ASN A 63 -15.62 -15.67 19.98
CA ASN A 63 -16.64 -14.90 20.72
C ASN A 63 -16.12 -14.45 22.09
N GLN A 64 -15.92 -15.40 23.02
CA GLN A 64 -15.28 -15.14 24.31
C GLN A 64 -13.99 -15.96 24.42
N ILE A 65 -12.86 -15.29 24.60
CA ILE A 65 -11.54 -15.93 24.66
C ILE A 65 -10.83 -15.62 25.97
N LYS A 66 -10.11 -16.62 26.50
CA LYS A 66 -9.08 -16.45 27.52
C LYS A 66 -7.72 -16.80 26.91
N LEU A 67 -6.76 -15.88 27.02
CA LEU A 67 -5.43 -16.03 26.43
C LEU A 67 -4.40 -16.22 27.53
N PHE A 68 -3.58 -17.25 27.41
CA PHE A 68 -2.47 -17.55 28.30
C PHE A 68 -1.15 -17.36 27.55
N THR A 69 -0.43 -16.28 27.88
CA THR A 69 0.81 -15.87 27.21
C THR A 69 2.07 -16.03 28.09
N ARG A 70 1.97 -16.77 29.21
CA ARG A 70 3.07 -16.92 30.20
C ARG A 70 4.37 -17.47 29.59
N PHE A 71 4.26 -18.34 28.58
CA PHE A 71 5.39 -19.01 27.90
C PHE A 71 5.65 -18.47 26.48
N ILE A 72 5.19 -17.26 26.18
CA ILE A 72 5.32 -16.70 24.82
C ILE A 72 6.77 -16.48 24.40
N ARG A 73 7.67 -16.25 25.37
CA ARG A 73 9.13 -16.15 25.15
C ARG A 73 9.72 -17.48 24.68
N ASP A 74 9.11 -18.59 25.05
CA ASP A 74 9.50 -19.95 24.64
C ASP A 74 8.75 -20.41 23.37
N GLY A 75 8.04 -19.49 22.70
CA GLY A 75 7.27 -19.81 21.49
C GLY A 75 6.00 -20.63 21.75
N LYS A 76 5.44 -20.55 22.97
CA LYS A 76 4.22 -21.29 23.38
C LYS A 76 3.12 -20.33 23.87
N ALA A 77 1.88 -20.55 23.44
CA ALA A 77 0.71 -19.80 23.89
C ALA A 77 -0.54 -20.66 23.88
N SER A 78 -1.51 -20.37 24.75
CA SER A 78 -2.80 -21.08 24.78
C SER A 78 -3.97 -20.12 24.60
N VAL A 79 -4.90 -20.48 23.72
CA VAL A 79 -6.16 -19.76 23.48
C VAL A 79 -7.31 -20.67 23.89
N VAL A 80 -8.11 -20.24 24.88
CA VAL A 80 -9.29 -20.98 25.35
C VAL A 80 -10.55 -20.26 24.86
N LEU A 81 -11.41 -21.00 24.19
CA LEU A 81 -12.69 -20.55 23.62
C LEU A 81 -13.83 -20.90 24.58
N LEU A 82 -14.59 -19.89 24.98
CA LEU A 82 -15.82 -20.02 25.77
C LEU A 82 -17.00 -19.55 24.88
N PRO A 83 -18.16 -20.24 24.87
CA PRO A 83 -18.61 -21.33 25.73
C PRO A 83 -18.28 -22.76 25.22
N GLU A 84 -17.62 -22.90 24.08
CA GLU A 84 -17.36 -24.20 23.42
C GLU A 84 -16.35 -25.10 24.16
N ASN A 85 -15.72 -24.62 25.25
CA ASN A 85 -14.70 -25.31 26.03
C ASN A 85 -13.58 -25.93 25.17
N VAL A 86 -13.17 -25.22 24.12
CA VAL A 86 -12.08 -25.66 23.24
C VAL A 86 -10.79 -24.92 23.61
N GLN A 87 -9.71 -25.66 23.85
CA GLN A 87 -8.39 -25.14 24.12
C GLN A 87 -7.46 -25.39 22.92
N LEU A 88 -6.85 -24.31 22.42
CA LEU A 88 -5.87 -24.31 21.35
C LEU A 88 -4.49 -24.01 21.92
N LEU A 89 -3.62 -25.01 21.94
CA LEU A 89 -2.23 -24.91 22.37
C LEU A 89 -1.36 -24.68 21.14
N ILE A 90 -0.79 -23.48 21.03
CA ILE A 90 0.13 -23.08 19.97
C ILE A 90 1.55 -23.30 20.49
N SER A 91 2.37 -24.03 19.72
CA SER A 91 3.76 -24.34 20.05
C SER A 91 4.62 -24.32 18.80
N ASN A 92 5.95 -24.26 18.97
CA ASN A 92 6.92 -24.30 17.86
C ASN A 92 6.75 -23.12 16.87
N CYS A 93 6.61 -21.90 17.41
CA CYS A 93 6.55 -20.67 16.64
C CYS A 93 7.64 -19.69 17.12
N PRO A 94 8.30 -18.92 16.22
CA PRO A 94 9.24 -17.89 16.64
C PRO A 94 8.60 -16.92 17.64
N SER A 95 9.25 -16.71 18.78
CA SER A 95 8.70 -15.97 19.93
C SER A 95 8.27 -14.55 19.54
N ASP A 96 9.03 -13.88 18.65
CA ASP A 96 8.69 -12.57 18.13
C ASP A 96 7.40 -12.60 17.30
N LYS A 97 7.26 -13.52 16.35
CA LYS A 97 6.05 -13.65 15.52
C LYS A 97 4.82 -14.01 16.36
N LEU A 98 4.97 -14.93 17.31
CA LEU A 98 3.91 -15.33 18.21
C LEU A 98 3.45 -14.16 19.11
N GLN A 99 4.40 -13.36 19.61
CA GLN A 99 4.09 -12.17 20.41
C GLN A 99 3.30 -11.13 19.62
N HIS A 100 3.67 -10.89 18.36
CA HIS A 100 2.94 -9.97 17.48
C HIS A 100 1.56 -10.48 17.11
N PHE A 101 1.44 -11.77 16.81
CA PHE A 101 0.17 -12.42 16.49
C PHE A 101 -0.79 -12.39 17.69
N MET A 102 -0.32 -12.72 18.90
CA MET A 102 -1.13 -12.66 20.13
C MET A 102 -1.53 -11.22 20.50
N LYS A 103 -0.63 -10.23 20.33
CA LYS A 103 -0.97 -8.80 20.52
C LYS A 103 -2.03 -8.35 19.52
N THR A 104 -1.92 -8.76 18.25
CA THR A 104 -2.89 -8.43 17.20
C THR A 104 -4.27 -9.03 17.51
N LEU A 105 -4.31 -10.30 17.94
CA LEU A 105 -5.52 -10.99 18.33
C LEU A 105 -6.20 -10.31 19.54
N LEU A 106 -5.43 -9.93 20.57
CA LEU A 106 -5.92 -9.17 21.72
C LEU A 106 -6.55 -7.83 21.32
N ILE A 107 -5.84 -7.03 20.52
CA ILE A 107 -6.30 -5.69 20.12
C ILE A 107 -7.58 -5.79 19.30
N LYS A 108 -7.63 -6.72 18.32
CA LYS A 108 -8.79 -6.89 17.45
C LYS A 108 -9.99 -7.52 18.17
N HIS A 109 -9.76 -8.38 19.17
CA HIS A 109 -10.85 -8.92 20.01
C HIS A 109 -11.44 -7.83 20.91
N GLU A 110 -10.61 -7.01 21.56
CA GLU A 110 -11.08 -5.93 22.43
C GLU A 110 -11.79 -4.81 21.63
N ALA A 111 -11.29 -4.46 20.45
CA ALA A 111 -11.97 -3.52 19.54
C ALA A 111 -13.26 -4.10 18.94
N GLY A 112 -13.40 -5.43 18.81
CA GLY A 112 -14.60 -6.08 18.26
C GLY A 112 -15.80 -6.08 19.21
N LYS A 113 -15.60 -5.93 20.52
CA LYS A 113 -16.69 -5.94 21.53
C LYS A 113 -17.67 -4.76 21.41
N THR A 114 -17.34 -3.72 20.65
CA THR A 114 -18.22 -2.58 20.39
C THR A 114 -19.22 -2.82 19.25
N GLU A 115 -19.02 -3.85 18.42
CA GLU A 115 -19.96 -4.22 17.35
C GLU A 115 -21.04 -5.16 17.92
N LYS A 116 -22.33 -4.82 17.77
CA LYS A 116 -23.45 -5.69 18.22
C LYS A 116 -23.47 -6.98 17.39
N PRO A 117 -23.55 -8.18 18.00
CA PRO A 117 -23.62 -9.43 17.26
C PRO A 117 -24.92 -9.49 16.43
N VAL A 118 -24.80 -9.90 15.16
CA VAL A 118 -25.95 -10.09 14.26
C VAL A 118 -26.84 -11.22 14.77
N ASN A 119 -28.16 -10.98 14.83
CA ASN A 119 -29.18 -11.89 15.38
C ASN A 119 -29.25 -13.23 14.60
N GLU A 120 -29.42 -14.36 15.29
CA GLU A 120 -29.31 -15.72 14.71
C GLU A 120 -30.32 -15.97 13.58
N ARG A 121 -31.53 -15.43 13.71
CA ARG A 121 -32.57 -15.50 12.66
C ARG A 121 -32.14 -14.83 11.35
N THR A 122 -31.32 -13.77 11.43
CA THR A 122 -30.78 -13.05 10.28
C THR A 122 -29.58 -13.77 9.65
N ARG A 123 -28.84 -14.57 10.44
CA ARG A 123 -27.73 -15.42 9.97
C ARG A 123 -28.22 -16.63 9.17
N LEU A 124 -29.39 -17.18 9.52
CA LEU A 124 -30.00 -18.32 8.81
C LEU A 124 -30.70 -17.93 7.50
N LEU A 125 -31.20 -16.68 7.41
CA LEU A 125 -31.89 -16.15 6.21
C LEU A 125 -30.94 -15.54 5.17
N SER A 126 -29.64 -15.43 5.46
CA SER A 126 -28.67 -14.81 4.54
C SER A 126 -28.13 -15.83 3.53
N GLY A 127 -28.37 -15.61 2.23
CA GLY A 127 -27.75 -16.35 1.13
C GLY A 127 -26.30 -15.92 0.81
N LEU A 128 -25.55 -15.43 1.80
CA LEU A 128 -24.18 -14.94 1.63
C LEU A 128 -23.21 -16.13 1.51
N PRO A 129 -22.30 -16.15 0.52
CA PRO A 129 -21.27 -17.19 0.43
C PRO A 129 -20.33 -17.12 1.65
N ARG A 130 -19.86 -18.27 2.14
CA ARG A 130 -18.90 -18.36 3.26
C ARG A 130 -17.55 -17.76 2.85
N VAL A 131 -17.27 -16.52 3.23
CA VAL A 131 -16.05 -15.80 2.86
C VAL A 131 -15.20 -15.57 4.11
N PHE A 132 -13.93 -15.98 4.05
CA PHE A 132 -12.92 -15.68 5.07
C PHE A 132 -12.05 -14.52 4.58
N GLU A 133 -12.15 -13.37 5.23
CA GLU A 133 -11.27 -12.23 4.97
C GLU A 133 -10.15 -12.20 6.01
N THR A 134 -8.90 -12.23 5.58
CA THR A 134 -7.74 -12.09 6.47
C THR A 134 -7.76 -10.70 7.12
N ILE A 135 -7.48 -10.61 8.42
CA ILE A 135 -7.65 -9.36 9.17
C ILE A 135 -6.73 -8.25 8.67
N SER A 136 -7.31 -7.05 8.53
CA SER A 136 -6.57 -5.83 8.24
C SER A 136 -5.55 -5.53 9.35
N PRO A 137 -4.35 -5.03 9.02
CA PRO A 137 -3.32 -4.66 10.00
C PRO A 137 -3.90 -3.79 11.13
N VAL A 138 -3.38 -3.95 12.36
CA VAL A 138 -3.82 -3.16 13.52
C VAL A 138 -3.65 -1.66 13.22
N GLN A 139 -4.75 -0.91 13.27
CA GLN A 139 -4.78 0.53 13.05
C GLN A 139 -4.71 1.28 14.38
N LYS A 140 -4.27 2.55 14.37
CA LYS A 140 -4.24 3.40 15.59
C LYS A 140 -5.62 3.48 16.28
N LYS A 141 -6.70 3.54 15.48
CA LYS A 141 -8.09 3.54 15.98
C LYS A 141 -8.44 2.26 16.75
N ASP A 142 -7.93 1.10 16.33
CA ASP A 142 -8.16 -0.16 17.04
C ASP A 142 -7.48 -0.16 18.41
N VAL A 143 -6.30 0.46 18.51
CA VAL A 143 -5.53 0.59 19.76
C VAL A 143 -6.18 1.60 20.70
N GLU A 144 -6.67 2.73 20.17
CA GLU A 144 -7.42 3.75 20.90
C GLU A 144 -8.72 3.16 21.46
N GLN A 145 -9.51 2.47 20.64
CA GLN A 145 -10.74 1.78 21.07
C GLN A 145 -10.47 0.67 22.08
N ALA A 146 -9.42 -0.14 21.89
CA ALA A 146 -9.04 -1.17 22.85
C ALA A 146 -8.58 -0.56 24.20
N ASN A 147 -7.85 0.55 24.17
CA ASN A 147 -7.42 1.25 25.38
C ASN A 147 -8.59 1.96 26.09
N GLU A 148 -9.54 2.54 25.35
CA GLU A 148 -10.79 3.10 25.92
C GLU A 148 -11.64 2.02 26.60
N MET A 149 -11.78 0.84 25.98
CA MET A 149 -12.52 -0.28 26.57
C MET A 149 -11.79 -0.86 27.79
N ARG A 150 -10.45 -0.85 27.80
CA ARG A 150 -9.66 -1.20 29.00
C ARG A 150 -9.82 -0.18 30.12
N ALA A 151 -9.91 1.11 29.79
CA ALA A 151 -10.18 2.16 30.77
C ALA A 151 -11.57 1.99 31.39
N LYS A 152 -12.59 1.70 30.57
CA LYS A 152 -13.97 1.40 31.03
C LYS A 152 -14.05 0.14 31.89
N ALA A 153 -13.37 -0.95 31.51
CA ALA A 153 -13.31 -2.18 32.30
C ALA A 153 -12.53 -2.01 33.62
N ASN A 154 -11.56 -1.09 33.67
CA ASN A 154 -10.85 -0.74 34.90
C ASN A 154 -11.68 0.19 35.81
N SER A 155 -12.62 0.99 35.28
CA SER A 155 -13.56 1.78 36.09
C SER A 155 -14.74 0.98 36.63
N GLU A 156 -15.10 -0.13 35.99
CA GLU A 156 -16.22 -1.01 36.40
C GLU A 156 -15.82 -2.09 37.43
N THR A 157 -14.65 -2.00 38.07
CA THR A 157 -14.34 -2.87 39.21
C THR A 157 -15.04 -2.35 40.47
N PRO A 158 -16.00 -3.07 41.07
CA PRO A 158 -16.66 -2.60 42.27
C PRO A 158 -15.69 -2.66 43.44
N VAL A 159 -15.40 -1.49 44.02
CA VAL A 159 -14.81 -1.37 45.35
C VAL A 159 -15.79 -2.01 46.33
N LYS A 160 -15.52 -3.23 46.79
CA LYS A 160 -16.17 -3.79 47.98
C LYS A 160 -15.73 -2.95 49.18
N GLY A 161 -16.51 -1.91 49.48
CA GLY A 161 -16.49 -1.27 50.79
C GLY A 161 -16.92 -2.29 51.84
N ARG A 162 -16.00 -2.67 52.72
CA ARG A 162 -16.35 -3.29 54.00
C ARG A 162 -17.04 -2.21 54.84
N GLY A 163 -18.33 -2.38 55.08
CA GLY A 163 -19.02 -1.65 56.13
C GLY A 163 -18.47 -2.07 57.48
N LEU A 164 -17.95 -1.12 58.25
CA LEU A 164 -17.84 -1.21 59.70
C LEU A 164 -18.32 0.12 60.27
N SER A 165 -19.33 -0.02 61.12
CA SER A 165 -20.12 0.96 61.82
C SER A 165 -19.30 1.95 62.66
N ASN A 166 -19.67 3.24 62.59
CA ASN A 166 -19.36 4.22 63.62
C ASN A 166 -20.13 3.90 64.91
N LYS A 167 -19.42 3.64 66.00
CA LYS A 167 -19.73 4.11 67.37
C LYS A 167 -18.40 4.23 68.12
N GLY A 168 -18.12 5.43 68.63
CA GLY A 168 -16.80 5.85 69.09
C GLY A 168 -16.41 5.40 70.49
N VAL A 169 -15.25 5.88 70.92
CA VAL A 169 -14.97 6.55 72.22
C VAL A 169 -13.47 6.94 72.23
N ASN A 170 -13.24 8.20 72.60
CA ASN A 170 -12.08 8.86 73.20
C ASN A 170 -10.72 8.13 73.32
N GLY A 171 -9.66 8.88 72.99
CA GLY A 171 -8.63 9.18 73.98
C GLY A 171 -7.17 8.87 73.63
N VAL A 172 -6.37 9.94 73.72
CA VAL A 172 -4.96 9.99 74.17
C VAL A 172 -3.85 9.86 73.09
N ASN A 173 -3.23 11.02 72.81
CA ASN A 173 -1.78 11.33 72.84
C ASN A 173 -0.80 10.14 72.84
N ARG A 174 0.32 10.12 72.10
CA ARG A 174 1.43 11.09 72.11
C ARG A 174 2.52 10.60 71.14
N CYS A 175 3.35 11.53 70.60
CA CYS A 175 4.82 11.46 70.39
C CYS A 175 5.44 10.20 69.72
N GLN A 176 6.45 10.25 68.86
CA GLN A 176 7.50 11.24 68.64
C GLN A 176 8.30 10.84 67.38
N GLN A 177 8.67 11.87 66.62
CA GLN A 177 9.98 12.12 66.00
C GLN A 177 11.00 10.96 65.96
N LYS A 178 11.60 10.70 64.78
CA LYS A 178 12.89 11.30 64.38
C LYS A 178 13.29 10.96 62.93
N ARG A 179 13.72 12.01 62.23
CA ARG A 179 14.58 12.03 61.03
C ARG A 179 15.89 11.27 61.34
N THR A 180 16.72 10.77 60.41
CA THR A 180 17.31 11.46 59.24
C THR A 180 18.23 10.50 58.46
N ARG A 181 18.27 10.66 57.11
CA ARG A 181 19.39 10.42 56.15
C ARG A 181 19.93 8.97 56.00
N THR A 182 20.36 8.47 54.85
CA THR A 182 20.88 9.07 53.60
C THR A 182 20.79 8.02 52.48
N GLU A 183 20.75 8.48 51.23
CA GLU A 183 20.74 7.68 50.00
C GLU A 183 21.99 6.78 49.85
N SER A 184 21.79 5.53 49.43
CA SER A 184 22.52 4.95 48.28
C SER A 184 22.12 3.49 48.01
N SER A 185 21.78 3.25 46.74
CA SER A 185 21.94 2.03 45.94
C SER A 185 21.23 0.72 46.33
N ASN A 186 20.43 0.26 45.36
CA ASN A 186 20.08 -1.13 45.07
C ASN A 186 19.29 -1.92 46.10
N SER A 187 17.97 -1.97 45.90
CA SER A 187 17.26 -3.26 46.00
C SER A 187 15.96 -3.23 45.22
N LEU A 188 15.94 -4.03 44.16
CA LEU A 188 14.76 -4.63 43.56
C LEU A 188 13.86 -5.21 44.68
N ILE A 189 12.54 -5.20 44.45
CA ILE A 189 11.43 -5.71 45.29
C ILE A 189 10.56 -4.57 45.83
N ALA A 190 9.72 -4.00 44.96
CA ALA A 190 8.44 -3.40 45.35
C ALA A 190 7.56 -3.20 44.11
N ASP A 191 7.15 -4.30 43.44
CA ASP A 191 6.05 -4.25 42.48
C ASP A 191 5.39 -5.63 42.33
N LEU A 192 4.65 -6.03 43.38
CA LEU A 192 3.70 -7.14 43.33
C LEU A 192 2.30 -6.63 43.64
N ARG A 193 1.68 -5.94 42.67
CA ARG A 193 0.22 -5.83 42.51
C ARG A 193 -0.14 -5.82 41.02
N PRO A 194 -0.64 -6.92 40.43
CA PRO A 194 -1.12 -6.92 39.05
C PRO A 194 -2.61 -6.53 39.03
N SER A 195 -2.94 -5.24 39.15
CA SER A 195 -4.32 -4.76 39.00
C SER A 195 -4.51 -3.66 37.96
N LYS A 196 -3.52 -3.40 37.11
CA LYS A 196 -3.69 -2.54 35.92
C LYS A 196 -3.21 -3.27 34.67
N LYS A 197 -4.13 -3.57 33.74
CA LYS A 197 -3.77 -4.06 32.41
C LYS A 197 -2.85 -3.01 31.76
N PRO A 198 -1.65 -3.38 31.25
CA PRO A 198 -0.72 -2.43 30.66
C PRO A 198 -1.31 -1.80 29.39
N THR A 199 -1.01 -0.51 29.17
CA THR A 199 -1.38 0.26 27.98
C THR A 199 -0.72 -0.33 26.75
N LEU A 200 -1.50 -0.60 25.68
CA LEU A 200 -0.95 -1.19 24.46
C LEU A 200 -0.29 -0.10 23.60
N SER A 201 0.95 -0.35 23.17
CA SER A 201 1.67 0.51 22.24
C SER A 201 1.97 -0.21 20.92
N MET A 202 2.02 0.56 19.83
CA MET A 202 2.34 0.08 18.50
C MET A 202 3.80 -0.41 18.41
N PRO A 203 4.11 -1.45 17.62
CA PRO A 203 5.51 -1.74 17.27
C PRO A 203 6.12 -0.55 16.51
N LYS A 204 7.39 -0.24 16.81
CA LYS A 204 8.12 0.95 16.29
C LYS A 204 8.08 1.00 14.76
N GLN A 205 7.31 1.95 14.20
CA GLN A 205 7.24 2.18 12.75
C GLN A 205 8.35 3.14 12.29
N VAL A 206 8.87 2.92 11.08
CA VAL A 206 9.76 3.85 10.36
C VAL A 206 9.12 5.24 10.32
N ARG A 207 9.83 6.25 10.82
CA ARG A 207 9.35 7.64 10.93
C ARG A 207 9.14 8.23 9.52
N LEU A 208 7.96 8.79 9.30
CA LEU A 208 7.70 9.69 8.16
C LEU A 208 8.61 10.91 8.28
N SER A 209 9.01 11.51 7.16
CA SER A 209 9.69 12.82 7.21
C SER A 209 8.75 13.88 7.80
N THR A 210 9.32 15.01 8.23
CA THR A 210 8.54 16.16 8.70
C THR A 210 7.56 16.63 7.62
N GLU A 211 8.02 16.74 6.37
CA GLU A 211 7.18 17.08 5.20
C GLU A 211 6.07 16.05 4.96
N GLN A 212 6.39 14.76 4.98
CA GLN A 212 5.41 13.68 4.80
C GLN A 212 4.36 13.66 5.91
N SER A 213 4.78 13.92 7.15
CA SER A 213 3.87 14.00 8.31
C SER A 213 2.95 15.21 8.21
N LEU A 214 3.47 16.35 7.73
CA LEU A 214 2.68 17.55 7.50
C LEU A 214 1.59 17.33 6.45
N VAL A 215 1.93 16.67 5.33
CA VAL A 215 0.94 16.29 4.31
C VAL A 215 -0.12 15.38 4.91
N LEU A 216 0.28 14.35 5.67
CA LEU A 216 -0.65 13.43 6.31
C LEU A 216 -1.62 14.16 7.25
N ASN A 217 -1.11 15.04 8.13
CA ASN A 217 -1.93 15.80 9.06
C ASN A 217 -2.91 16.73 8.33
N THR A 218 -2.46 17.37 7.25
CA THR A 218 -3.29 18.25 6.43
C THR A 218 -4.42 17.46 5.76
N VAL A 219 -4.13 16.27 5.23
CA VAL A 219 -5.16 15.38 4.66
C VAL A 219 -6.15 14.92 5.73
N LEU A 220 -5.69 14.57 6.92
CA LEU A 220 -6.57 14.19 8.04
C LEU A 220 -7.46 15.33 8.54
N SER A 221 -7.06 16.59 8.33
CA SER A 221 -7.90 17.76 8.62
C SER A 221 -9.06 17.98 7.64
N GLY A 222 -9.21 17.13 6.61
CA GLY A 222 -10.30 17.22 5.64
C GLY A 222 -10.05 18.18 4.48
N ARG A 223 -8.85 18.75 4.35
CA ARG A 223 -8.51 19.69 3.25
C ARG A 223 -8.22 18.95 1.95
N ASN A 224 -8.56 19.58 0.83
CA ASN A 224 -8.11 19.14 -0.51
C ASN A 224 -6.65 19.51 -0.72
N VAL A 225 -5.82 18.49 -0.94
CA VAL A 225 -4.37 18.63 -1.00
C VAL A 225 -3.86 18.09 -2.32
N PHE A 226 -3.07 18.90 -3.02
CA PHE A 226 -2.15 18.43 -4.04
C PHE A 226 -0.75 18.38 -3.43
N PHE A 227 -0.11 17.22 -3.46
CA PHE A 227 1.30 17.14 -3.09
C PHE A 227 2.15 16.58 -4.22
N THR A 228 3.30 17.20 -4.41
CA THR A 228 4.20 16.97 -5.52
C THR A 228 5.63 16.78 -5.02
N GLY A 229 6.56 16.52 -5.92
CA GLY A 229 7.97 16.35 -5.62
C GLY A 229 8.67 15.57 -6.71
N SER A 230 9.99 15.62 -6.73
CA SER A 230 10.81 14.89 -7.70
C SER A 230 10.57 13.38 -7.67
N ALA A 231 11.03 12.67 -8.68
CA ALA A 231 11.01 11.21 -8.70
C ALA A 231 11.81 10.67 -7.50
N GLY A 232 11.25 9.69 -6.78
CA GLY A 232 11.92 9.08 -5.63
C GLY A 232 11.75 9.77 -4.28
N THR A 233 10.91 10.81 -4.16
CA THR A 233 10.61 11.48 -2.86
C THR A 233 9.62 10.72 -1.96
N GLY A 234 9.20 9.51 -2.35
CA GLY A 234 8.29 8.69 -1.56
C GLY A 234 6.81 9.06 -1.64
N LYS A 235 6.36 9.76 -2.69
CA LYS A 235 4.94 10.12 -2.92
C LYS A 235 3.98 8.94 -2.79
N SER A 236 4.21 7.85 -3.54
CA SER A 236 3.34 6.67 -3.49
C SER A 236 3.46 5.90 -2.17
N TYR A 237 4.60 5.98 -1.47
CA TYR A 237 4.73 5.43 -0.12
C TYR A 237 3.86 6.20 0.89
N LEU A 238 3.88 7.53 0.82
CA LEU A 238 3.01 8.38 1.63
C LEU A 238 1.53 8.14 1.31
N LEU A 239 1.15 7.98 0.04
CA LEU A 239 -0.22 7.63 -0.34
C LEU A 239 -0.70 6.34 0.33
N LYS A 240 0.11 5.27 0.35
CA LYS A 240 -0.28 4.03 1.05
C LYS A 240 -0.56 4.24 2.53
N ARG A 241 0.19 5.14 3.18
CA ARG A 241 -0.03 5.51 4.58
C ARG A 241 -1.30 6.34 4.76
N ILE A 242 -1.58 7.26 3.84
CA ILE A 242 -2.83 8.05 3.82
C ILE A 242 -4.03 7.12 3.63
N VAL A 243 -4.00 6.22 2.64
CA VAL A 243 -5.05 5.22 2.40
C VAL A 243 -5.29 4.37 3.65
N GLY A 244 -4.22 3.95 4.34
CA GLY A 244 -4.33 3.18 5.58
C GLY A 244 -4.84 3.97 6.80
N ALA A 245 -4.79 5.31 6.77
CA ALA A 245 -5.27 6.18 7.84
C ALA A 245 -6.73 6.64 7.64
N LEU A 246 -7.18 6.70 6.38
CA LEU A 246 -8.54 7.10 6.01
C LEU A 246 -9.55 5.94 6.12
N PRO A 247 -10.86 6.25 6.24
CA PRO A 247 -11.89 5.21 6.31
C PRO A 247 -11.97 4.39 5.00
N PRO A 248 -11.83 3.05 5.03
CA PRO A 248 -11.68 2.25 3.81
C PRO A 248 -12.95 2.20 2.94
N LYS A 249 -14.15 2.31 3.54
CA LYS A 249 -15.42 2.20 2.80
C LYS A 249 -15.74 3.42 1.92
N SER A 250 -15.17 4.58 2.23
CA SER A 250 -15.47 5.85 1.55
C SER A 250 -14.25 6.48 0.90
N THR A 251 -13.12 5.75 0.86
CA THR A 251 -11.86 6.19 0.28
C THR A 251 -11.59 5.39 -0.99
N TYR A 252 -11.52 6.10 -2.11
CA TYR A 252 -11.26 5.50 -3.41
C TYR A 252 -9.85 5.86 -3.85
N ALA A 253 -8.98 4.85 -3.93
CA ALA A 253 -7.64 4.98 -4.48
C ALA A 253 -7.69 4.86 -6.01
N THR A 254 -7.24 5.90 -6.71
CA THR A 254 -7.19 5.92 -8.16
C THR A 254 -5.85 6.40 -8.69
N ALA A 255 -5.52 6.04 -9.92
CA ALA A 255 -4.37 6.58 -10.63
C ALA A 255 -4.68 6.77 -12.12
N SER A 256 -3.81 7.50 -12.82
CA SER A 256 -3.92 7.72 -14.27
C SER A 256 -3.70 6.45 -15.11
N THR A 257 -2.78 5.56 -14.70
CA THR A 257 -2.53 4.27 -15.37
C THR A 257 -2.90 3.07 -14.51
N GLY A 258 -3.23 1.94 -15.16
CA GLY A 258 -3.52 0.67 -14.47
C GLY A 258 -2.36 0.18 -13.61
N VAL A 259 -1.11 0.33 -14.10
CA VAL A 259 0.09 -0.04 -13.34
C VAL A 259 0.22 0.80 -12.07
N ALA A 260 0.09 2.13 -12.15
CA ALA A 260 0.13 3.00 -10.98
C ALA A 260 -1.03 2.71 -10.00
N ALA A 261 -2.23 2.45 -10.51
CA ALA A 261 -3.39 2.10 -9.71
C ALA A 261 -3.15 0.81 -8.92
N CYS A 262 -2.61 -0.24 -9.55
CA CYS A 262 -2.25 -1.48 -8.86
C CYS A 262 -1.20 -1.25 -7.77
N HIS A 263 -0.27 -0.31 -7.93
CA HIS A 263 0.77 -0.04 -6.92
C HIS A 263 0.17 0.48 -5.61
N ILE A 264 -0.90 1.25 -5.67
CA ILE A 264 -1.61 1.80 -4.50
C ILE A 264 -2.81 0.94 -4.07
N GLY A 265 -3.06 -0.19 -4.73
CA GLY A 265 -4.21 -1.07 -4.45
C GLY A 265 -5.56 -0.50 -4.92
N GLY A 266 -5.53 0.38 -5.93
CA GLY A 266 -6.67 1.10 -6.46
C GLY A 266 -7.07 0.67 -7.88
N THR A 267 -7.92 1.48 -8.50
CA THR A 267 -8.36 1.34 -9.91
C THR A 267 -7.94 2.55 -10.75
N THR A 268 -8.12 2.52 -12.07
CA THR A 268 -7.85 3.71 -12.89
C THR A 268 -8.91 4.78 -12.67
N LEU A 269 -8.53 6.06 -12.82
CA LEU A 269 -9.47 7.17 -12.69
C LEU A 269 -10.64 7.05 -13.69
N HIS A 270 -10.37 6.58 -14.91
CA HIS A 270 -11.39 6.30 -15.93
C HIS A 270 -12.37 5.20 -15.51
N ALA A 271 -11.87 4.10 -14.93
CA ALA A 271 -12.72 3.01 -14.46
C ALA A 271 -13.57 3.41 -13.25
N PHE A 272 -13.01 4.22 -12.33
CA PHE A 272 -13.76 4.81 -11.22
C PHE A 272 -14.89 5.71 -11.73
N ALA A 273 -14.56 6.65 -12.62
CA ALA A 273 -15.50 7.65 -13.12
C ALA A 273 -16.63 7.03 -13.95
N GLY A 274 -16.34 5.94 -14.68
CA GLY A 274 -17.31 5.20 -15.48
C GLY A 274 -17.78 5.93 -16.74
N ILE A 275 -17.08 6.97 -17.17
CA ILE A 275 -17.44 7.85 -18.32
C ILE A 275 -16.69 7.49 -19.62
N GLY A 276 -16.09 6.30 -19.69
CA GLY A 276 -15.29 5.86 -20.84
C GLY A 276 -14.01 6.68 -21.01
N THR A 277 -13.69 7.10 -22.23
CA THR A 277 -12.53 7.93 -22.57
C THR A 277 -12.71 9.41 -22.21
N GLY A 278 -13.90 9.83 -21.78
CA GLY A 278 -14.20 11.24 -21.49
C GLY A 278 -14.22 12.16 -22.71
N LYS A 279 -14.16 11.62 -23.93
CA LYS A 279 -14.27 12.40 -25.19
C LYS A 279 -15.70 12.82 -25.53
N ALA A 280 -16.70 12.16 -24.93
CA ALA A 280 -18.11 12.48 -25.12
C ALA A 280 -18.48 13.86 -24.55
N SER A 281 -19.70 14.32 -24.87
CA SER A 281 -20.26 15.55 -24.28
C SER A 281 -20.49 15.39 -22.78
N ILE A 282 -20.56 16.50 -22.04
CA ILE A 282 -20.75 16.49 -20.59
C ILE A 282 -22.05 15.78 -20.21
N GLU A 283 -23.13 16.02 -20.97
CA GLU A 283 -24.44 15.39 -20.78
C GLU A 283 -24.37 13.87 -20.86
N GLN A 284 -23.74 13.35 -21.93
CA GLN A 284 -23.53 11.91 -22.11
C GLN A 284 -22.66 11.34 -20.98
N CYS A 285 -21.61 12.04 -20.56
CA CYS A 285 -20.79 11.63 -19.43
C CYS A 285 -21.59 11.55 -18.12
N ILE A 286 -22.51 12.50 -17.89
CA ILE A 286 -23.40 12.49 -16.72
C ILE A 286 -24.36 11.29 -16.78
N GLU A 287 -24.94 10.98 -17.94
CA GLU A 287 -25.80 9.81 -18.12
C GLU A 287 -25.06 8.50 -17.82
N LEU A 288 -23.83 8.36 -18.32
CA LEU A 288 -22.97 7.22 -18.03
C LEU A 288 -22.67 7.10 -16.54
N ALA A 289 -22.42 8.22 -15.85
CA ALA A 289 -22.13 8.26 -14.43
C ALA A 289 -23.37 8.02 -13.54
N LYS A 290 -24.59 8.26 -14.05
CA LYS A 290 -25.86 8.00 -13.36
C LYS A 290 -26.26 6.53 -13.32
N ARG A 291 -25.59 5.65 -14.10
CA ARG A 291 -25.83 4.20 -14.07
C ARG A 291 -25.67 3.64 -12.64
N PRO A 292 -26.54 2.72 -12.18
CA PRO A 292 -26.67 2.37 -10.76
C PRO A 292 -25.34 1.97 -10.08
N GLY A 293 -24.51 1.16 -10.74
CA GLY A 293 -23.20 0.76 -10.18
C GLY A 293 -22.17 1.90 -10.10
N VAL A 294 -22.17 2.81 -11.08
CA VAL A 294 -21.23 3.95 -11.13
C VAL A 294 -21.69 5.08 -10.21
N ARG A 295 -23.01 5.34 -10.18
CA ARG A 295 -23.64 6.30 -9.27
C ARG A 295 -23.32 5.99 -7.82
N GLN A 296 -23.34 4.71 -7.42
CA GLN A 296 -22.98 4.29 -6.08
C GLN A 296 -21.52 4.63 -5.72
N HIS A 297 -20.59 4.60 -6.68
CA HIS A 297 -19.21 5.03 -6.44
C HIS A 297 -19.14 6.52 -6.16
N TRP A 298 -19.78 7.33 -7.00
CA TRP A 298 -19.79 8.78 -6.87
C TRP A 298 -20.48 9.24 -5.58
N THR A 299 -21.59 8.61 -5.18
CA THR A 299 -22.30 8.96 -3.94
C THR A 299 -21.60 8.43 -2.69
N GLY A 300 -21.01 7.23 -2.75
CA GLY A 300 -20.26 6.61 -1.64
C GLY A 300 -18.87 7.21 -1.40
N CYS A 301 -18.29 7.85 -2.42
CA CYS A 301 -16.97 8.48 -2.32
C CYS A 301 -17.02 9.73 -1.43
N LYS A 302 -16.20 9.73 -0.37
CA LYS A 302 -15.91 10.92 0.44
C LYS A 302 -14.48 11.41 0.23
N HIS A 303 -13.56 10.50 -0.05
CA HIS A 303 -12.14 10.80 -0.29
C HIS A 303 -11.74 10.18 -1.63
N LEU A 304 -11.32 11.01 -2.58
CA LEU A 304 -10.80 10.56 -3.86
C LEU A 304 -9.30 10.83 -3.92
N ILE A 305 -8.53 9.75 -4.02
CA ILE A 305 -7.09 9.79 -4.16
C ILE A 305 -6.74 9.61 -5.64
N ILE A 306 -5.87 10.47 -6.19
CA ILE A 306 -5.41 10.40 -7.58
C ILE A 306 -3.88 10.42 -7.61
N ASP A 307 -3.25 9.27 -7.91
CA ASP A 307 -1.80 9.16 -8.16
C ASP A 307 -1.46 9.40 -9.64
N GLU A 308 -0.24 9.87 -9.89
CA GLU A 308 0.30 10.20 -11.21
C GLU A 308 -0.62 11.15 -12.02
N ILE A 309 -1.07 12.25 -11.39
CA ILE A 309 -1.95 13.27 -12.01
C ILE A 309 -1.35 13.91 -13.26
N SER A 310 -0.04 13.81 -13.49
CA SER A 310 0.65 14.44 -14.63
C SER A 310 0.13 13.95 -15.98
N MET A 311 -0.37 12.72 -16.05
CA MET A 311 -0.93 12.12 -17.26
C MET A 311 -2.44 12.36 -17.41
N VAL A 312 -3.06 13.14 -16.53
CA VAL A 312 -4.48 13.50 -16.61
C VAL A 312 -4.63 14.82 -17.35
N GLU A 313 -5.47 14.83 -18.38
CA GLU A 313 -5.78 16.04 -19.15
C GLU A 313 -6.64 17.02 -18.35
N GLY A 314 -6.41 18.32 -18.55
CA GLY A 314 -7.18 19.37 -17.88
C GLY A 314 -8.67 19.37 -18.24
N GLU A 315 -9.01 19.12 -19.51
CA GLU A 315 -10.41 19.01 -19.93
C GLU A 315 -11.12 17.83 -19.27
N PHE A 316 -10.42 16.69 -19.16
CA PHE A 316 -10.95 15.52 -18.47
C PHE A 316 -11.20 15.83 -16.98
N PHE A 317 -10.30 16.55 -16.32
CA PHE A 317 -10.49 16.98 -14.93
C PHE A 317 -11.70 17.90 -14.76
N ASP A 318 -11.90 18.87 -15.66
CA ASP A 318 -13.08 19.75 -15.64
C ASP A 318 -14.38 18.96 -15.85
N LYS A 319 -14.38 17.95 -16.74
CA LYS A 319 -15.53 17.05 -16.94
C LYS A 319 -15.83 16.23 -15.68
N LEU A 320 -14.81 15.69 -15.02
CA LEU A 320 -14.99 14.94 -13.76
C LEU A 320 -15.62 15.81 -12.67
N GLU A 321 -15.22 17.07 -12.57
CA GLU A 321 -15.77 18.01 -11.60
C GLU A 321 -17.27 18.25 -11.85
N ALA A 322 -17.65 18.52 -13.10
CA ALA A 322 -19.05 18.73 -13.49
C ALA A 322 -19.91 17.47 -13.25
N VAL A 323 -19.37 16.29 -13.60
CA VAL A 323 -20.04 15.00 -13.36
C VAL A 323 -20.22 14.76 -11.87
N ALA A 324 -19.20 15.04 -11.04
CA ALA A 324 -19.27 14.84 -9.60
C ALA A 324 -20.37 15.70 -8.96
N ARG A 325 -20.47 16.99 -9.34
CA ARG A 325 -21.54 17.89 -8.88
C ARG A 325 -22.92 17.40 -9.32
N ALA A 326 -23.08 17.07 -10.60
CA ALA A 326 -24.36 16.63 -11.17
C ALA A 326 -24.87 15.30 -10.58
N VAL A 327 -23.98 14.32 -10.36
CA VAL A 327 -24.39 13.00 -9.82
C VAL A 327 -24.70 13.08 -8.32
N ARG A 328 -24.03 13.96 -7.58
CA ARG A 328 -24.20 14.11 -6.13
C ARG A 328 -25.23 15.15 -5.73
N GLY A 329 -25.66 16.01 -6.66
CA GLY A 329 -26.61 17.10 -6.38
C GLY A 329 -26.05 18.14 -5.41
N LYS A 330 -24.74 18.42 -5.50
CA LYS A 330 -24.03 19.38 -4.64
C LYS A 330 -23.24 20.35 -5.49
N ASP A 331 -23.39 21.65 -5.24
CA ASP A 331 -22.66 22.71 -5.95
C ASP A 331 -21.24 22.95 -5.41
N GLU A 332 -20.89 22.31 -4.29
CA GLU A 332 -19.52 22.31 -3.77
C GLU A 332 -18.53 21.75 -4.81
N PRO A 333 -17.27 22.25 -4.85
CA PRO A 333 -16.27 21.75 -5.78
C PRO A 333 -16.17 20.23 -5.76
N PHE A 334 -16.24 19.60 -6.93
CA PHE A 334 -16.19 18.14 -7.09
C PHE A 334 -17.31 17.40 -6.30
N GLY A 335 -18.45 18.06 -6.06
CA GLY A 335 -19.57 17.53 -5.28
C GLY A 335 -19.27 17.36 -3.79
N GLY A 336 -18.31 18.11 -3.24
CA GLY A 336 -17.92 18.03 -1.84
C GLY A 336 -17.08 16.80 -1.49
N ILE A 337 -16.42 16.19 -2.50
CA ILE A 337 -15.47 15.10 -2.30
C ILE A 337 -14.12 15.69 -1.89
N GLN A 338 -13.50 15.12 -0.85
CA GLN A 338 -12.14 15.49 -0.49
C GLN A 338 -11.14 14.95 -1.54
N LEU A 339 -10.39 15.85 -2.16
CA LEU A 339 -9.41 15.51 -3.19
C LEU A 339 -8.00 15.40 -2.59
N ILE A 340 -7.36 14.26 -2.82
CA ILE A 340 -5.98 13.98 -2.41
C ILE A 340 -5.21 13.61 -3.68
N VAL A 341 -4.52 14.58 -4.26
CA VAL A 341 -3.91 14.45 -5.57
C VAL A 341 -2.40 14.42 -5.42
N CYS A 342 -1.73 13.54 -6.16
CA CYS A 342 -0.29 13.56 -6.22
C CYS A 342 0.27 13.24 -7.61
N GLY A 343 1.50 13.71 -7.85
CA GLY A 343 2.21 13.50 -9.10
C GLY A 343 3.31 14.54 -9.29
N ASP A 344 4.01 14.45 -10.42
CA ASP A 344 5.07 15.38 -10.82
C ASP A 344 4.83 15.78 -12.27
N PHE A 345 4.41 17.03 -12.52
CA PHE A 345 4.08 17.50 -13.87
C PHE A 345 5.32 17.60 -14.78
N LEU A 346 6.54 17.55 -14.21
CA LEU A 346 7.79 17.48 -14.98
C LEU A 346 8.13 16.05 -15.45
N GLN A 347 7.32 15.05 -15.08
CA GLN A 347 7.39 13.70 -15.65
C GLN A 347 6.64 13.63 -16.98
N LEU A 348 5.96 12.52 -17.25
CA LEU A 348 5.23 12.33 -18.50
C LEU A 348 3.95 13.20 -18.53
N PRO A 349 3.72 13.94 -19.63
CA PRO A 349 2.49 14.67 -19.86
C PRO A 349 1.33 13.72 -20.22
N PRO A 350 0.09 14.22 -20.33
CA PRO A 350 -1.02 13.44 -20.85
C PRO A 350 -0.77 12.98 -22.30
N VAL A 351 -1.27 11.79 -22.65
CA VAL A 351 -1.09 11.21 -23.99
C VAL A 351 -2.16 11.77 -24.93
N THR A 352 -1.85 12.83 -25.67
CA THR A 352 -2.74 13.35 -26.72
C THR A 352 -2.45 12.75 -28.08
N GLN A 353 -3.48 12.74 -28.94
CA GLN A 353 -3.30 12.50 -30.37
C GLN A 353 -2.70 13.78 -30.99
N ALA A 354 -1.75 13.61 -31.92
CA ALA A 354 -0.73 14.56 -32.36
C ALA A 354 -1.18 15.96 -32.88
N SER A 355 -2.47 16.29 -32.87
CA SER A 355 -3.02 17.53 -33.44
C SER A 355 -3.48 18.58 -32.43
N SER A 356 -3.48 18.32 -31.12
CA SER A 356 -3.93 19.29 -30.11
C SER A 356 -2.87 19.63 -29.06
N GLN A 357 -2.82 20.90 -28.64
CA GLN A 357 -2.00 21.32 -27.51
C GLN A 357 -2.49 20.62 -26.23
N THR A 358 -1.58 19.89 -25.57
CA THR A 358 -1.84 19.22 -24.29
C THR A 358 -2.15 20.25 -23.20
N LYS A 359 -3.39 20.26 -22.71
CA LYS A 359 -3.74 21.01 -21.50
C LYS A 359 -3.46 20.17 -20.28
N PHE A 360 -2.53 20.62 -19.44
CA PHE A 360 -2.23 19.95 -18.17
C PHE A 360 -3.37 20.09 -17.17
N CYS A 361 -3.45 19.16 -16.22
CA CYS A 361 -4.46 19.18 -15.16
C CYS A 361 -4.46 20.50 -14.35
N PHE A 362 -3.30 21.09 -14.07
CA PHE A 362 -3.22 22.36 -13.34
C PHE A 362 -3.74 23.59 -14.12
N GLN A 363 -3.92 23.46 -15.44
CA GLN A 363 -4.51 24.49 -16.31
C GLN A 363 -6.04 24.37 -16.40
N ALA A 364 -6.63 23.34 -15.80
CA ALA A 364 -8.07 23.15 -15.75
C ALA A 364 -8.75 24.30 -14.98
N ARG A 365 -9.94 24.72 -15.42
CA ARG A 365 -10.68 25.84 -14.79
C ARG A 365 -11.06 25.50 -13.35
N SER A 366 -11.34 24.23 -13.10
CA SER A 366 -11.72 23.72 -11.79
C SER A 366 -10.53 23.49 -10.86
N TRP A 367 -9.29 23.42 -11.35
CA TRP A 367 -8.12 23.07 -10.54
C TRP A 367 -7.94 23.99 -9.32
N ARG A 368 -7.92 25.31 -9.55
CA ARG A 368 -7.74 26.32 -8.48
C ARG A 368 -8.89 26.34 -7.48
N LYS A 369 -10.10 25.95 -7.89
CA LYS A 369 -11.28 25.86 -7.02
C LYS A 369 -11.28 24.57 -6.20
N CYS A 370 -10.80 23.48 -6.79
CA CYS A 370 -10.81 22.15 -6.19
C CYS A 370 -9.63 21.91 -5.25
N ILE A 371 -8.45 22.48 -5.52
CA ILE A 371 -7.23 22.23 -4.76
C ILE A 371 -6.92 23.43 -3.86
N HIS A 372 -7.02 23.25 -2.54
CA HIS A 372 -6.82 24.32 -1.57
C HIS A 372 -5.34 24.50 -1.19
N LEU A 373 -4.60 23.39 -1.06
CA LEU A 373 -3.22 23.40 -0.61
C LEU A 373 -2.33 22.62 -1.55
N THR A 374 -1.20 23.23 -1.91
CA THR A 374 -0.14 22.59 -2.68
C THR A 374 1.10 22.44 -1.82
N MET A 375 1.67 21.23 -1.77
CA MET A 375 2.84 20.91 -0.94
C MET A 375 3.92 20.20 -1.75
N GLU A 376 5.19 20.60 -1.64
CA GLU A 376 6.32 19.97 -2.34
C GLU A 376 7.16 19.14 -1.36
N LEU A 377 7.37 17.87 -1.69
CA LEU A 377 8.33 16.98 -1.04
C LEU A 377 9.71 17.17 -1.67
N THR A 378 10.71 17.49 -0.85
CA THR A 378 12.05 17.85 -1.32
C THR A 378 13.06 16.71 -1.14
N GLU A 379 12.88 15.89 -0.10
CA GLU A 379 13.81 14.81 0.26
C GLU A 379 13.69 13.61 -0.70
N VAL A 380 14.71 13.40 -1.54
CA VAL A 380 14.80 12.22 -2.43
C VAL A 380 15.35 11.04 -1.63
N ARG A 381 14.58 9.93 -1.57
CA ARG A 381 14.94 8.71 -0.81
C ARG A 381 15.28 7.49 -1.68
N ARG A 382 15.02 7.56 -2.99
CA ARG A 382 15.25 6.43 -3.91
C ARG A 382 16.74 6.25 -4.24
N GLN A 383 17.40 7.35 -4.59
CA GLN A 383 18.82 7.38 -4.90
C GLN A 383 19.61 7.72 -3.63
N THR A 384 20.74 7.04 -3.42
CA THR A 384 21.65 7.31 -2.30
C THR A 384 22.74 8.31 -2.65
N ASP A 385 23.13 8.39 -3.92
CA ASP A 385 24.21 9.25 -4.40
C ASP A 385 23.73 10.70 -4.65
N LYS A 386 24.35 11.66 -3.95
CA LYS A 386 24.07 13.10 -4.06
C LYS A 386 24.41 13.66 -5.45
N ASN A 387 25.47 13.16 -6.08
CA ASN A 387 25.87 13.61 -7.42
C ASN A 387 24.81 13.19 -8.45
N PHE A 388 24.35 11.94 -8.37
CA PHE A 388 23.28 11.44 -9.22
C PHE A 388 21.94 12.16 -8.96
N ILE A 389 21.60 12.47 -7.70
CA ILE A 389 20.41 13.26 -7.37
C ILE A 389 20.47 14.65 -8.04
N SER A 390 21.61 15.34 -7.93
CA SER A 390 21.81 16.68 -8.51
C SER A 390 21.69 16.64 -10.05
N LEU A 391 22.27 15.60 -10.67
CA LEU A 391 22.14 15.35 -12.10
C LEU A 391 20.69 15.13 -12.52
N LEU A 392 19.93 14.29 -11.81
CA LEU A 392 18.52 14.05 -12.10
C LEU A 392 17.66 15.30 -11.88
N GLN A 393 18.00 16.15 -10.91
CA GLN A 393 17.32 17.43 -10.68
C GLN A 393 17.58 18.42 -11.83
N ALA A 394 18.79 18.47 -12.37
CA ALA A 394 19.10 19.29 -13.54
C ALA A 394 18.28 18.84 -14.76
N ILE A 395 18.24 17.53 -15.01
CA ILE A 395 17.47 16.94 -16.11
C ILE A 395 15.96 17.15 -15.93
N ARG A 396 15.44 17.06 -14.70
CA ARG A 396 14.04 17.38 -14.37
C ARG A 396 13.64 18.79 -14.81
N LEU A 397 14.57 19.75 -14.69
CA LEU A 397 14.36 21.15 -15.08
C LEU A 397 14.68 21.41 -16.57
N GLY A 398 15.04 20.38 -17.34
CA GLY A 398 15.46 20.54 -18.72
C GLY A 398 16.84 21.18 -18.88
N ARG A 399 17.66 21.22 -17.83
CA ARG A 399 19.01 21.78 -17.87
C ARG A 399 20.02 20.68 -18.11
N CYS A 400 20.66 20.71 -19.27
CA CYS A 400 21.74 19.80 -19.62
C CYS A 400 23.05 20.59 -19.64
N THR A 401 23.79 20.58 -18.53
CA THR A 401 25.15 21.16 -18.49
C THR A 401 26.14 20.18 -19.12
N ASP A 402 27.28 20.67 -19.59
CA ASP A 402 28.31 19.82 -20.22
C ASP A 402 28.80 18.72 -19.27
N ASP A 403 28.81 18.99 -17.96
CA ASP A 403 29.14 17.99 -16.94
C ASP A 403 28.11 16.85 -16.86
N VAL A 404 26.82 17.19 -16.94
CA VAL A 404 25.72 16.20 -16.98
C VAL A 404 25.83 15.36 -18.26
N SER A 405 26.05 15.99 -19.41
CA SER A 405 26.22 15.30 -20.69
C SER A 405 27.39 14.32 -20.65
N ARG A 406 28.55 14.77 -20.14
CA ARG A 406 29.75 13.93 -20.03
C ARG A 406 29.52 12.72 -19.13
N LYS A 407 28.90 12.93 -17.96
CA LYS A 407 28.54 11.86 -17.02
C LYS A 407 27.60 10.83 -17.65
N LEU A 408 26.59 11.28 -18.39
CA LEU A 408 25.66 10.39 -19.08
C LEU A 408 26.34 9.62 -20.22
N LEU A 409 27.19 10.27 -21.02
CA LEU A 409 27.93 9.61 -22.10
C LEU A 409 28.89 8.55 -21.56
N GLN A 410 29.54 8.80 -20.42
CA GLN A 410 30.42 7.84 -19.76
C GLN A 410 29.67 6.56 -19.35
N THR A 411 28.37 6.64 -19.05
CA THR A 411 27.57 5.45 -18.70
C THR A 411 27.36 4.48 -19.85
N SER A 412 27.61 4.87 -21.10
CA SER A 412 27.50 3.97 -22.26
C SER A 412 28.45 2.78 -22.14
N SER A 413 29.65 3.00 -21.58
CA SER A 413 30.65 1.95 -21.35
C SER A 413 30.37 1.03 -20.15
N HIS A 414 29.33 1.30 -19.35
CA HIS A 414 29.02 0.46 -18.19
C HIS A 414 28.53 -0.93 -18.64
N LYS A 415 29.17 -1.98 -18.12
CA LYS A 415 28.64 -3.35 -18.20
C LYS A 415 27.59 -3.54 -17.11
N VAL A 416 26.32 -3.40 -17.48
CA VAL A 416 25.17 -3.46 -16.54
C VAL A 416 24.63 -4.88 -16.35
N GLU A 417 25.41 -5.90 -16.72
CA GLU A 417 25.06 -7.30 -16.51
C GLU A 417 25.47 -7.71 -15.09
N ARG A 418 24.50 -8.13 -14.28
CA ARG A 418 24.72 -8.68 -12.93
C ARG A 418 24.11 -10.09 -12.85
N ASP A 419 24.90 -11.07 -12.43
CA ASP A 419 24.47 -12.44 -12.15
C ASP A 419 23.71 -13.15 -13.29
N GLY A 420 24.07 -12.87 -14.55
CA GLY A 420 23.39 -13.42 -15.73
C GLY A 420 22.02 -12.81 -16.03
N ILE A 421 21.63 -11.75 -15.31
CA ILE A 421 20.39 -11.00 -15.56
C ILE A 421 20.73 -9.73 -16.35
N LEU A 422 20.34 -9.69 -17.63
CA LEU A 422 20.61 -8.58 -18.55
C LEU A 422 19.83 -7.32 -18.13
N ALA A 423 20.42 -6.13 -18.15
CA ALA A 423 19.69 -4.89 -17.84
C ALA A 423 18.37 -4.77 -18.65
N THR A 424 17.29 -4.35 -17.99
CA THR A 424 16.02 -4.14 -18.69
C THR A 424 16.13 -2.89 -19.55
N ARG A 425 15.87 -3.02 -20.85
CA ARG A 425 15.84 -1.92 -21.80
C ARG A 425 14.54 -1.12 -21.68
N LEU A 426 14.66 0.19 -21.46
CA LEU A 426 13.53 1.11 -21.55
C LEU A 426 13.37 1.62 -22.98
N CYS A 427 12.23 1.32 -23.58
CA CYS A 427 11.88 1.77 -24.93
C CYS A 427 10.79 2.85 -24.88
N THR A 428 10.76 3.72 -25.89
CA THR A 428 9.73 4.75 -26.02
C THR A 428 8.42 4.16 -26.55
N HIS A 429 8.48 3.34 -27.60
CA HIS A 429 7.31 2.70 -28.23
C HIS A 429 7.02 1.31 -27.65
N LYS A 430 5.73 0.93 -27.67
CA LYS A 430 5.28 -0.40 -27.21
C LYS A 430 5.71 -1.51 -28.17
N ASP A 431 5.70 -1.24 -29.47
CA ASP A 431 6.04 -2.23 -30.50
C ASP A 431 7.51 -2.65 -30.37
N ASP A 432 8.42 -1.69 -30.12
CA ASP A 432 9.83 -1.96 -29.86
C ASP A 432 10.03 -2.90 -28.65
N VAL A 433 9.17 -2.79 -27.62
CA VAL A 433 9.21 -3.66 -26.43
C VAL A 433 8.80 -5.09 -26.78
N GLU A 434 7.73 -5.25 -27.56
CA GLU A 434 7.20 -6.56 -27.95
C GLU A 434 8.19 -7.27 -28.87
N ILE A 435 8.68 -6.60 -29.92
CA ILE A 435 9.70 -7.11 -30.84
C ILE A 435 10.98 -7.53 -30.09
N THR A 436 11.46 -6.71 -29.15
CA THR A 436 12.68 -7.03 -28.40
C THR A 436 12.47 -8.24 -27.49
N ASN A 437 11.35 -8.30 -26.77
CA ASN A 437 11.06 -9.42 -25.88
C ASN A 437 10.85 -10.73 -26.66
N GLU A 438 10.12 -10.70 -27.76
CA GLU A 438 9.89 -11.87 -28.62
C GLU A 438 11.18 -12.36 -29.26
N ARG A 439 12.00 -11.47 -29.82
CA ARG A 439 13.29 -11.82 -30.41
C ARG A 439 14.21 -12.48 -29.38
N ARG A 440 14.29 -11.93 -28.17
CA ARG A 440 15.10 -12.50 -27.08
C ARG A 440 14.56 -13.85 -26.59
N LEU A 441 13.24 -14.01 -26.54
CA LEU A 441 12.62 -15.29 -26.18
C LEU A 441 12.86 -16.37 -27.25
N GLN A 442 12.80 -16.01 -28.54
CA GLN A 442 13.07 -16.94 -29.64
C GLN A 442 14.52 -17.40 -29.67
N GLN A 443 15.46 -16.51 -29.35
CA GLN A 443 16.90 -16.82 -29.26
C GLN A 443 17.25 -17.81 -28.14
N LEU A 444 16.40 -17.98 -27.13
CA LEU A 444 16.70 -18.91 -26.04
C LEU A 444 16.49 -20.37 -26.47
N PRO A 445 17.46 -21.26 -26.15
CA PRO A 445 17.30 -22.69 -26.33
C PRO A 445 16.29 -23.25 -25.32
N GLY A 446 15.57 -24.30 -25.72
CA GLY A 446 14.61 -25.00 -24.87
C GLY A 446 13.16 -24.82 -25.28
N GLU A 447 12.31 -25.68 -24.72
CA GLU A 447 10.88 -25.73 -25.00
C GLU A 447 10.15 -24.49 -24.49
N SER A 448 9.21 -23.98 -25.30
CA SER A 448 8.34 -22.89 -24.93
C SER A 448 7.10 -23.40 -24.20
N HIS A 449 6.91 -22.95 -22.96
CA HIS A 449 5.69 -23.19 -22.21
C HIS A 449 4.75 -22.00 -22.35
N LEU A 450 3.55 -22.24 -22.89
CA LEU A 450 2.49 -21.25 -23.02
C LEU A 450 1.54 -21.36 -21.81
N TYR A 451 1.28 -20.23 -21.16
CA TYR A 451 0.29 -20.12 -20.09
C TYR A 451 -0.84 -19.19 -20.50
N GLU A 452 -2.04 -19.72 -20.56
CA GLU A 452 -3.26 -18.96 -20.85
C GLU A 452 -3.93 -18.51 -19.55
N ALA A 453 -4.41 -17.26 -19.55
CA ALA A 453 -5.14 -16.69 -18.44
C ALA A 453 -6.56 -17.27 -18.36
N LEU A 454 -7.03 -17.49 -17.14
CA LEU A 454 -8.43 -17.80 -16.87
C LEU A 454 -9.16 -16.50 -16.53
N ASP A 455 -9.94 -16.01 -17.49
CA ASP A 455 -10.75 -14.80 -17.35
C ASP A 455 -12.18 -15.15 -16.90
N SER A 456 -12.80 -14.29 -16.09
CA SER A 456 -14.18 -14.48 -15.63
C SER A 456 -15.21 -14.38 -16.75
N ASP A 457 -14.94 -13.55 -17.76
CA ASP A 457 -15.82 -13.32 -18.90
C ASP A 457 -14.99 -13.23 -20.19
N PRO A 458 -15.09 -14.25 -21.08
CA PRO A 458 -14.38 -14.29 -22.34
C PRO A 458 -14.73 -13.17 -23.32
N MET A 459 -15.90 -12.51 -23.20
CA MET A 459 -16.29 -11.44 -24.12
C MET A 459 -15.62 -10.10 -23.78
N LEU A 460 -15.22 -9.90 -22.52
CA LEU A 460 -14.68 -8.64 -22.01
C LEU A 460 -13.14 -8.61 -21.90
N VAL A 461 -12.47 -9.54 -22.58
CA VAL A 461 -11.00 -9.70 -22.58
C VAL A 461 -10.26 -8.41 -22.95
N LYS A 462 -10.77 -7.62 -23.91
CA LYS A 462 -10.15 -6.34 -24.32
C LYS A 462 -10.11 -5.33 -23.16
N THR A 463 -11.20 -5.24 -22.40
CA THR A 463 -11.29 -4.36 -21.21
C THR A 463 -10.38 -4.86 -20.09
N ILE A 464 -10.33 -6.19 -19.89
CA ILE A 464 -9.44 -6.80 -18.89
C ILE A 464 -7.97 -6.56 -19.26
N ASN A 465 -7.58 -6.73 -20.54
CA ASN A 465 -6.22 -6.48 -21.03
C ASN A 465 -5.75 -5.03 -20.81
N ALA A 466 -6.66 -4.05 -20.91
CA ALA A 466 -6.32 -2.64 -20.72
C ALA A 466 -6.07 -2.28 -19.24
N GLN A 467 -6.80 -2.92 -18.32
CA GLN A 467 -6.69 -2.64 -16.88
C GLN A 467 -5.66 -3.53 -16.18
N CYS A 468 -5.54 -4.79 -16.63
CA CYS A 468 -4.67 -5.77 -16.02
C CYS A 468 -3.21 -5.53 -16.40
N PRO A 469 -2.27 -5.59 -15.45
CA PRO A 469 -0.86 -5.50 -15.78
C PRO A 469 -0.43 -6.69 -16.65
N VAL A 470 -0.97 -7.89 -16.45
CA VAL A 470 -0.51 -9.12 -17.13
C VAL A 470 -1.29 -9.42 -18.40
N ASN A 471 -0.58 -9.94 -19.41
CA ASN A 471 -1.14 -10.32 -20.69
C ASN A 471 -2.03 -11.58 -20.55
N GLN A 472 -2.94 -11.77 -21.49
CA GLN A 472 -3.80 -12.97 -21.53
C GLN A 472 -2.98 -14.25 -21.74
N GLN A 473 -2.01 -14.21 -22.64
CA GLN A 473 -1.09 -15.31 -22.89
C GLN A 473 0.33 -14.87 -22.54
N ILE A 474 1.08 -15.75 -21.89
CA ILE A 474 2.51 -15.57 -21.64
C ILE A 474 3.26 -16.83 -22.03
N GLN A 475 4.28 -16.64 -22.87
CA GLN A 475 5.22 -17.70 -23.25
C GLN A 475 6.50 -17.56 -22.42
N LEU A 476 6.96 -18.65 -21.83
CA LEU A 476 8.19 -18.71 -21.05
C LEU A 476 9.07 -19.86 -21.52
N LYS A 477 10.38 -19.66 -21.46
CA LYS A 477 11.41 -20.67 -21.71
C LYS A 477 12.38 -20.72 -20.52
N LYS A 478 13.16 -21.79 -20.42
CA LYS A 478 14.29 -21.84 -19.49
C LYS A 478 15.28 -20.73 -19.87
N GLY A 479 15.74 -19.95 -18.89
CA GLY A 479 16.57 -18.76 -19.12
C GLY A 479 15.79 -17.50 -19.47
N ALA A 480 14.45 -17.54 -19.55
CA ALA A 480 13.66 -16.35 -19.82
C ALA A 480 13.77 -15.34 -18.68
N GLN A 481 13.99 -14.08 -19.02
CA GLN A 481 14.05 -13.00 -18.05
C GLN A 481 12.66 -12.46 -17.78
N VAL A 482 12.26 -12.47 -16.52
CA VAL A 482 10.92 -12.09 -16.07
C VAL A 482 10.96 -11.02 -14.99
N MET A 483 9.86 -10.29 -14.87
CA MET A 483 9.61 -9.30 -13.84
C MET A 483 8.29 -9.58 -13.16
N LEU A 484 8.29 -9.48 -11.84
CA LEU A 484 7.12 -9.67 -11.01
C LEU A 484 6.18 -8.47 -11.16
N ALA A 485 4.90 -8.72 -11.44
CA ALA A 485 3.87 -7.70 -11.68
C ALA A 485 3.03 -7.37 -10.43
N LYS A 486 3.25 -8.08 -9.31
CA LYS A 486 2.49 -7.95 -8.05
C LYS A 486 3.45 -8.16 -6.88
N ASN A 487 3.16 -7.57 -5.72
CA ASN A 487 3.92 -7.88 -4.50
C ASN A 487 3.47 -9.24 -3.98
N LEU A 488 4.38 -10.20 -3.87
CA LEU A 488 4.10 -11.51 -3.26
C LEU A 488 4.54 -11.51 -1.79
N ASP A 489 5.80 -11.19 -1.53
CA ASP A 489 6.38 -11.16 -0.19
C ASP A 489 7.43 -10.06 -0.10
N VAL A 490 7.09 -8.98 0.61
CA VAL A 490 7.99 -7.81 0.74
C VAL A 490 9.16 -8.12 1.66
N SER A 491 9.01 -9.03 2.64
CA SER A 491 10.07 -9.39 3.58
C SER A 491 11.23 -10.12 2.90
N ARG A 492 10.90 -10.95 1.91
CA ARG A 492 11.85 -11.69 1.06
C ARG A 492 12.30 -10.90 -0.18
N GLY A 493 11.83 -9.66 -0.34
CA GLY A 493 12.16 -8.80 -1.48
C GLY A 493 11.41 -9.13 -2.79
N LEU A 494 10.38 -9.97 -2.73
CA LEU A 494 9.50 -10.30 -3.86
C LEU A 494 8.42 -9.23 -4.04
N VAL A 495 8.87 -8.08 -4.54
CA VAL A 495 8.05 -6.89 -4.78
C VAL A 495 7.76 -6.69 -6.26
N ASN A 496 6.75 -5.90 -6.58
CA ASN A 496 6.46 -5.48 -7.94
C ASN A 496 7.70 -4.80 -8.55
N GLY A 497 8.10 -5.24 -9.73
CA GLY A 497 9.35 -4.83 -10.38
C GLY A 497 10.56 -5.69 -10.04
N ALA A 498 10.43 -6.69 -9.14
CA ALA A 498 11.51 -7.64 -8.87
C ALA A 498 11.82 -8.43 -10.15
N ARG A 499 13.10 -8.48 -10.50
CA ARG A 499 13.61 -9.12 -11.71
C ARG A 499 14.17 -10.49 -11.38
N GLY A 500 13.98 -11.43 -12.29
CA GLY A 500 14.50 -12.77 -12.16
C GLY A 500 14.63 -13.50 -13.48
N VAL A 501 15.22 -14.69 -13.42
CA VAL A 501 15.42 -15.58 -14.55
C VAL A 501 14.75 -16.92 -14.24
N VAL A 502 14.01 -17.44 -15.22
CA VAL A 502 13.40 -18.77 -15.14
C VAL A 502 14.51 -19.82 -15.17
N THR A 503 14.68 -20.55 -14.07
CA THR A 503 15.76 -21.55 -13.94
C THR A 503 15.32 -22.93 -14.39
N LYS A 504 14.09 -23.32 -14.06
CA LYS A 504 13.47 -24.59 -14.41
C LYS A 504 11.95 -24.47 -14.35
N PHE A 505 11.27 -25.47 -14.87
CA PHE A 505 9.85 -25.69 -14.66
C PHE A 505 9.68 -26.89 -13.73
N GLU A 506 8.74 -26.82 -12.81
CA GLU A 506 8.45 -27.93 -11.88
C GLU A 506 7.77 -29.07 -12.65
N GLU A 507 8.27 -30.30 -12.53
CA GLU A 507 7.68 -31.49 -13.16
C GLU A 507 6.38 -31.85 -12.44
N GLY A 508 5.25 -31.42 -13.01
CA GLY A 508 3.91 -31.69 -12.50
C GLY A 508 2.84 -31.22 -13.48
N ASN A 509 1.55 -31.48 -13.19
CA ASN A 509 0.41 -31.25 -14.12
C ASN A 509 0.29 -29.84 -14.74
N LYS A 510 0.98 -28.82 -14.22
CA LYS A 510 0.92 -27.43 -14.73
C LYS A 510 2.28 -26.82 -15.08
N ASN A 511 3.38 -27.58 -15.03
CA ASN A 511 4.74 -27.12 -15.34
C ASN A 511 5.05 -25.71 -14.82
N LEU A 512 4.94 -25.45 -13.51
CA LEU A 512 5.04 -24.08 -12.98
C LEU A 512 6.47 -23.53 -13.08
N PRO A 513 6.66 -22.23 -13.39
CA PRO A 513 8.00 -21.66 -13.53
C PRO A 513 8.66 -21.42 -12.17
N VAL A 514 9.91 -21.88 -12.05
CA VAL A 514 10.79 -21.62 -10.91
C VAL A 514 11.75 -20.48 -11.25
N VAL A 515 11.57 -19.35 -10.59
CA VAL A 515 12.29 -18.10 -10.91
C VAL A 515 13.32 -17.80 -9.83
N ARG A 516 14.57 -17.56 -10.25
CA ARG A 516 15.62 -17.00 -9.40
C ARG A 516 15.62 -15.49 -9.55
N PHE A 517 15.34 -14.77 -8.47
CA PHE A 517 15.32 -13.31 -8.44
C PHE A 517 16.68 -12.72 -8.10
N LEU A 518 16.89 -11.45 -8.46
CA LEU A 518 18.10 -10.69 -8.14
C LEU A 518 18.36 -10.57 -6.62
N CYS A 519 17.31 -10.68 -5.79
CA CYS A 519 17.47 -10.74 -4.34
C CYS A 519 18.06 -12.06 -3.82
N GLY A 520 18.42 -13.00 -4.70
CA GLY A 520 18.97 -14.32 -4.39
C GLY A 520 17.90 -15.37 -4.08
N VAL A 521 16.64 -14.96 -3.90
CA VAL A 521 15.53 -15.87 -3.61
C VAL A 521 15.12 -16.64 -4.87
N THR A 522 14.98 -17.95 -4.75
CA THR A 522 14.39 -18.81 -5.78
C THR A 522 13.03 -19.30 -5.29
N GLU A 523 11.98 -19.06 -6.08
CA GLU A 523 10.59 -19.35 -5.71
C GLU A 523 9.80 -19.94 -6.89
N VAL A 524 8.82 -20.79 -6.57
CA VAL A 524 7.88 -21.34 -7.53
C VAL A 524 6.73 -20.37 -7.69
N ILE A 525 6.57 -19.81 -8.90
CA ILE A 525 5.56 -18.79 -9.13
C ILE A 525 4.24 -19.43 -9.49
N LYS A 526 3.24 -19.22 -8.62
CA LYS A 526 1.88 -19.72 -8.80
C LYS A 526 0.99 -18.68 -9.47
N PRO A 527 -0.05 -19.09 -10.22
CA PRO A 527 -1.03 -18.17 -10.76
C PRO A 527 -1.76 -17.42 -9.64
N ASP A 528 -1.91 -16.12 -9.80
CA ASP A 528 -2.60 -15.24 -8.87
C ASP A 528 -3.83 -14.63 -9.56
N ARG A 529 -4.80 -14.17 -8.78
CA ARG A 529 -6.04 -13.57 -9.27
C ARG A 529 -5.98 -12.05 -9.10
N TRP A 530 -6.26 -11.34 -10.18
CA TRP A 530 -6.59 -9.92 -10.16
C TRP A 530 -8.10 -9.76 -10.30
N VAL A 531 -8.66 -8.89 -9.47
CA VAL A 531 -10.07 -8.52 -9.54
C VAL A 531 -10.14 -7.04 -9.87
N PHE A 532 -10.91 -6.75 -10.91
CA PHE A 532 -11.14 -5.41 -11.42
C PHE A 532 -12.63 -5.10 -11.36
N LYS A 533 -12.95 -3.83 -11.23
CA LYS A 533 -14.34 -3.37 -11.33
C LYS A 533 -14.56 -2.84 -12.74
N GLY A 534 -15.34 -3.58 -13.52
CA GLY A 534 -15.74 -3.21 -14.87
C GLY A 534 -16.80 -2.11 -14.88
N HIS A 535 -17.15 -1.66 -16.08
CA HIS A 535 -18.23 -0.70 -16.28
C HIS A 535 -19.56 -1.29 -15.79
N GLY A 536 -20.36 -0.48 -15.10
CA GLY A 536 -21.67 -0.90 -14.58
C GLY A 536 -21.63 -1.66 -13.25
N GLY A 537 -20.46 -1.83 -12.62
CA GLY A 537 -20.34 -2.46 -11.30
C GLY A 537 -20.11 -3.97 -11.32
N ILE A 538 -19.91 -4.56 -12.50
CA ILE A 538 -19.52 -5.97 -12.67
C ILE A 538 -18.08 -6.16 -12.19
N TYR A 539 -17.81 -7.22 -11.43
CA TYR A 539 -16.46 -7.60 -11.06
C TYR A 539 -15.88 -8.53 -12.12
N LEU A 540 -14.84 -8.08 -12.81
CA LEU A 540 -14.07 -8.87 -13.75
C LEU A 540 -12.87 -9.45 -13.01
N SER A 541 -12.48 -10.68 -13.34
CA SER A 541 -11.24 -11.22 -12.78
C SER A 541 -10.41 -11.96 -13.81
N ARG A 542 -9.10 -11.82 -13.69
CA ARG A 542 -8.12 -12.58 -14.45
C ARG A 542 -7.27 -13.40 -13.49
N GLN A 543 -7.12 -14.69 -13.73
CA GLN A 543 -6.16 -15.55 -13.04
C GLN A 543 -5.03 -15.90 -14.00
N GLN A 544 -3.81 -15.51 -13.66
CA GLN A 544 -2.62 -15.71 -14.50
C GLN A 544 -1.34 -15.65 -13.64
N LEU A 545 -0.21 -16.10 -14.18
CA LEU A 545 1.09 -15.92 -13.54
C LEU A 545 1.39 -14.41 -13.35
N PRO A 546 1.85 -13.96 -12.17
CA PRO A 546 2.22 -12.57 -11.90
C PRO A 546 3.58 -12.20 -12.52
N LEU A 547 3.85 -12.66 -13.73
CA LEU A 547 5.10 -12.48 -14.46
C LEU A 547 4.85 -11.73 -15.77
N LYS A 548 5.87 -10.99 -16.19
CA LYS A 548 6.00 -10.47 -17.56
C LYS A 548 7.43 -10.63 -18.03
N LEU A 549 7.63 -10.72 -19.33
CA LEU A 549 8.96 -10.64 -19.92
C LEU A 549 9.61 -9.30 -19.58
N ALA A 550 10.91 -9.33 -19.27
CA ALA A 550 11.60 -8.20 -18.67
C ALA A 550 12.94 -7.86 -19.34
N TRP A 551 13.12 -8.25 -20.61
CA TRP A 551 14.22 -7.73 -21.43
C TRP A 551 13.96 -6.28 -21.83
N ALA A 552 12.73 -5.95 -22.18
CA ALA A 552 12.31 -4.59 -22.49
C ALA A 552 11.00 -4.23 -21.79
N ILE A 553 10.86 -2.96 -21.42
CA ILE A 553 9.61 -2.36 -20.93
C ILE A 553 9.50 -0.92 -21.48
N SER A 554 8.27 -0.43 -21.65
CA SER A 554 8.08 0.95 -22.11
C SER A 554 8.31 1.94 -20.97
N ILE A 555 8.82 3.13 -21.30
CA ILE A 555 9.05 4.21 -20.32
C ILE A 555 7.75 4.55 -19.57
N HIS A 556 6.62 4.60 -20.26
CA HIS A 556 5.30 4.81 -19.65
C HIS A 556 4.96 3.77 -18.57
N LYS A 557 5.22 2.48 -18.82
CA LYS A 557 4.93 1.41 -17.84
C LYS A 557 5.95 1.37 -16.70
N SER A 558 7.13 1.96 -16.87
CA SER A 558 8.15 2.08 -15.83
C SER A 558 7.88 3.19 -14.80
N GLN A 559 6.93 4.10 -15.07
CA GLN A 559 6.57 5.17 -14.15
C GLN A 559 6.08 4.60 -12.80
N GLY A 560 6.40 5.28 -11.70
CA GLY A 560 6.27 4.72 -10.34
C GLY A 560 7.26 3.61 -9.93
N MET A 561 7.88 2.88 -10.86
CA MET A 561 8.78 1.74 -10.55
C MET A 561 10.21 2.19 -10.18
N SER A 562 10.95 1.34 -9.47
CA SER A 562 12.37 1.51 -9.18
C SER A 562 13.13 0.30 -9.71
N LEU A 563 14.15 0.52 -10.54
CA LEU A 563 14.92 -0.53 -11.21
C LEU A 563 16.38 -0.47 -10.74
N ASP A 564 16.95 -1.63 -10.44
CA ASP A 564 18.35 -1.75 -9.99
C ASP A 564 19.34 -1.60 -11.15
N CYS A 565 18.98 -2.15 -12.31
CA CYS A 565 19.81 -2.19 -13.51
C CYS A 565 18.94 -1.88 -14.73
N VAL A 566 19.28 -0.83 -15.46
CA VAL A 566 18.47 -0.31 -16.56
C VAL A 566 19.34 0.15 -17.72
N GLU A 567 18.92 -0.24 -18.92
CA GLU A 567 19.48 0.27 -20.17
C GLU A 567 18.45 1.19 -20.81
N ILE A 568 18.87 2.35 -21.29
CA ILE A 568 17.97 3.35 -21.85
C ILE A 568 18.49 3.77 -23.22
N SER A 569 17.62 3.69 -24.22
CA SER A 569 17.90 4.23 -25.55
C SER A 569 17.12 5.52 -25.72
N LEU A 570 17.83 6.64 -25.87
CA LEU A 570 17.22 7.98 -25.92
C LEU A 570 17.03 8.51 -27.34
N SER A 571 17.42 7.75 -28.37
CA SER A 571 17.35 8.17 -29.79
C SER A 571 15.95 8.49 -30.30
N ARG A 572 14.90 7.84 -29.77
CA ARG A 572 13.50 8.00 -30.21
C ARG A 572 12.62 8.75 -29.20
N VAL A 573 13.21 9.55 -28.32
CA VAL A 573 12.45 10.35 -27.34
C VAL A 573 11.74 11.50 -28.05
N PHE A 574 10.43 11.59 -27.87
CA PHE A 574 9.59 12.60 -28.52
C PHE A 574 8.90 13.54 -27.53
N GLU A 575 8.66 13.09 -26.29
CA GLU A 575 7.98 13.89 -25.26
C GLU A 575 8.91 14.60 -24.28
N SER A 576 8.49 15.78 -23.84
CA SER A 576 9.14 16.46 -22.70
C SER A 576 9.00 15.63 -21.42
N GLY A 577 10.04 15.59 -20.59
CA GLY A 577 10.05 14.79 -19.35
C GLY A 577 10.22 13.27 -19.53
N GLN A 578 10.12 12.72 -20.75
CA GLN A 578 10.27 11.28 -21.00
C GLN A 578 11.69 10.78 -20.68
N ALA A 579 12.72 11.54 -21.06
CA ALA A 579 14.12 11.26 -20.70
C ALA A 579 14.32 11.26 -19.18
N TYR A 580 13.74 12.25 -18.48
CA TYR A 580 13.79 12.33 -17.01
C TYR A 580 13.11 11.14 -16.33
N VAL A 581 11.94 10.71 -16.81
CA VAL A 581 11.24 9.55 -16.26
C VAL A 581 12.10 8.30 -16.39
N ALA A 582 12.68 8.07 -17.58
CA ALA A 582 13.53 6.92 -17.84
C ALA A 582 14.77 6.90 -16.92
N LEU A 583 15.52 8.00 -16.86
CA LEU A 583 16.74 8.10 -16.07
C LEU A 583 16.47 8.00 -14.55
N SER A 584 15.36 8.58 -14.09
CA SER A 584 14.97 8.55 -12.67
C SER A 584 14.49 7.18 -12.17
N ARG A 585 14.41 6.15 -13.05
CA ARG A 585 14.09 4.76 -12.65
C ARG A 585 15.27 4.07 -12.00
N ALA A 586 16.49 4.43 -12.38
CA ALA A 586 17.71 3.87 -11.81
C ALA A 586 17.88 4.30 -10.35
N ARG A 587 18.36 3.37 -9.51
CA ARG A 587 18.76 3.66 -8.13
C ARG A 587 20.15 4.30 -8.05
N ASN A 588 21.10 3.78 -8.83
CA ASN A 588 22.49 4.20 -8.82
C ASN A 588 22.98 4.49 -10.25
N LEU A 589 24.00 5.34 -10.38
CA LEU A 589 24.60 5.68 -11.68
C LEU A 589 25.34 4.48 -12.32
N GLU A 590 25.92 3.60 -11.52
CA GLU A 590 26.59 2.37 -11.99
C GLU A 590 25.62 1.38 -12.66
N GLY A 591 24.38 1.34 -12.19
CA GLY A 591 23.33 0.46 -12.71
C GLY A 591 22.59 1.05 -13.92
N LEU A 592 23.06 2.18 -14.44
CA LEU A 592 22.48 2.89 -15.57
C LEU A 592 23.42 2.77 -16.77
N ARG A 593 22.87 2.37 -17.92
CA ARG A 593 23.52 2.51 -19.23
C ARG A 593 22.63 3.34 -20.14
N VAL A 594 23.19 4.43 -20.65
CA VAL A 594 22.51 5.30 -21.61
C VAL A 594 23.16 5.12 -22.98
N MET A 595 22.32 4.86 -23.98
CA MET A 595 22.71 4.72 -25.38
C MET A 595 22.13 5.89 -26.19
N ASP A 596 22.90 6.36 -27.17
CA ASP A 596 22.51 7.40 -28.14
C ASP A 596 21.99 8.68 -27.46
N PHE A 597 22.76 9.21 -26.50
CA PHE A 597 22.39 10.44 -25.79
C PHE A 597 22.63 11.68 -26.65
N ASP A 598 21.57 12.46 -26.88
CA ASP A 598 21.65 13.82 -27.42
C ASP A 598 21.16 14.81 -26.35
N PRO A 599 21.93 15.83 -25.97
CA PRO A 599 21.49 16.88 -25.04
C PRO A 599 20.15 17.52 -25.40
N LYS A 600 19.78 17.58 -26.69
CA LYS A 600 18.52 18.16 -27.17
C LYS A 600 17.28 17.38 -26.72
N VAL A 601 17.40 16.13 -26.29
CA VAL A 601 16.26 15.32 -25.81
C VAL A 601 15.84 15.70 -24.38
N VAL A 602 16.71 16.38 -23.64
CA VAL A 602 16.41 16.83 -22.28
C VAL A 602 15.60 18.12 -22.34
N ARG A 603 14.27 17.97 -22.33
CA ARG A 603 13.31 19.09 -22.41
C ARG A 603 12.34 19.06 -21.24
N ALA A 604 12.05 20.23 -20.70
CA ALA A 604 10.98 20.46 -19.73
C ALA A 604 9.96 21.41 -20.33
N ASN A 605 8.67 21.17 -20.07
CA ASN A 605 7.61 22.03 -20.59
C ASN A 605 7.63 23.41 -19.88
N PRO A 606 7.69 24.54 -20.61
CA PRO A 606 7.77 25.87 -20.02
C PRO A 606 6.59 26.22 -19.09
N TYR A 607 5.37 25.80 -19.43
CA TYR A 607 4.18 26.05 -18.61
C TYR A 607 4.28 25.35 -17.25
N VAL A 608 4.86 24.16 -17.23
CA VAL A 608 5.09 23.40 -16.01
C VAL A 608 6.16 24.07 -15.15
N LEU A 609 7.25 24.54 -15.76
CA LEU A 609 8.30 25.28 -15.05
C LEU A 609 7.76 26.57 -14.41
N GLN A 610 6.91 27.31 -15.13
CA GLN A 610 6.22 28.49 -14.60
C GLN A 610 5.31 28.13 -13.42
N PHE A 611 4.53 27.06 -13.54
CA PHE A 611 3.66 26.58 -12.45
C PHE A 611 4.45 26.26 -11.18
N TYR A 612 5.54 25.50 -11.28
CA TYR A 612 6.40 25.20 -10.12
C TYR A 612 7.12 26.45 -9.57
N SER A 613 7.50 27.39 -10.43
CA SER A 613 8.10 28.67 -10.00
C SER A 613 7.10 29.50 -9.19
N GLN A 614 5.87 29.65 -9.69
CA GLN A 614 4.80 30.38 -9.00
C GLN A 614 4.48 29.74 -7.65
N MET A 615 4.33 28.41 -7.59
CA MET A 615 4.10 27.67 -6.36
C MET A 615 5.18 27.92 -5.30
N ARG A 616 6.46 27.98 -5.71
CA ARG A 616 7.57 28.28 -4.79
C ARG A 616 7.56 29.73 -4.31
N LYS A 617 7.23 30.68 -5.19
CA LYS A 617 7.06 32.10 -4.81
C LYS A 617 5.92 32.29 -3.81
N GLU A 618 4.77 31.68 -4.05
CA GLU A 618 3.61 31.73 -3.14
C GLU A 618 3.94 31.11 -1.77
N ARG A 619 4.73 30.03 -1.74
CA ARG A 619 5.21 29.43 -0.50
C ARG A 619 6.15 30.36 0.26
N ALA A 620 7.11 30.97 -0.42
CA ALA A 620 8.05 31.92 0.19
C ALA A 620 7.29 33.13 0.77
N LEU A 621 6.39 33.74 -0.01
CA LEU A 621 5.55 34.85 0.44
C LEU A 621 4.72 34.51 1.68
N ARG A 622 4.15 33.29 1.75
CA ARG A 622 3.41 32.85 2.94
C ARG A 622 4.29 32.63 4.15
N GLN A 623 5.55 32.22 3.97
CA GLN A 623 6.50 32.07 5.09
C GLN A 623 6.93 33.44 5.61
N THR A 624 7.32 34.36 4.72
CA THR A 624 7.69 35.72 5.08
C THR A 624 6.54 36.45 5.77
N CYS A 625 5.32 36.35 5.24
CA CYS A 625 4.15 36.99 5.87
C CYS A 625 3.82 36.40 7.25
N LEU A 626 4.13 35.12 7.49
CA LEU A 626 3.97 34.49 8.81
C LEU A 626 5.06 34.92 9.78
N GLU A 627 6.29 35.06 9.29
CA GLU A 627 7.44 35.57 10.06
C GLU A 627 7.21 37.03 10.45
N ASP A 628 6.78 37.89 9.51
CA ASP A 628 6.42 39.29 9.75
C ASP A 628 5.26 39.41 10.77
N PHE A 629 4.29 38.49 10.76
CA PHE A 629 3.20 38.47 11.74
C PHE A 629 3.63 38.01 13.14
N LEU A 630 4.66 37.18 13.24
CA LEU A 630 5.21 36.72 14.50
C LEU A 630 6.14 37.79 15.10
N GLU A 631 6.97 38.44 14.29
CA GLU A 631 7.83 39.55 14.72
C GLU A 631 7.01 40.76 15.19
N ASN A 632 5.88 41.07 14.55
CA ASN A 632 5.00 42.15 15.01
C ASN A 632 4.23 41.83 16.31
N LYS A 633 4.19 40.57 16.76
CA LYS A 633 3.60 40.18 18.05
C LYS A 633 4.59 40.23 19.21
N GLU A 634 5.89 40.18 18.94
CA GLU A 634 6.92 40.33 19.98
C GLU A 634 7.22 41.81 20.32
N ASN A 635 6.73 42.75 19.49
CA ASN A 635 6.88 44.19 19.67
C ASN A 635 5.61 44.92 20.18
N CYS A 636 4.57 44.20 20.63
CA CYS A 636 3.35 44.77 21.24
C CYS A 636 3.27 44.47 22.74
#